data_AF-A0A3S5AK64-F1
#
_entry.id   AF-A0A3S5AK64-F1
#
_cell.length_a   1.000
_cell.length_b   1.000
_cell.length_c   1.000
_cell.angle_alpha   90.00
_cell.angle_beta   90.00
_cell.angle_gamma   90.00
#
_symmetry.space_group_name_H-M   'P 1'
#
loop_
_entity.id
_entity.type
_entity.pdbx_description
1 polymer ?
#
loop_
_entity_poly.entity_id
_entity_poly.type
_entity_poly.pdbx_seq_one_letter_code
_entity_poly.pdbx_strand_id
1 'polypeptide(L)'
;MQKNDRKQLRIHSKKSYLALAGAILATAVPINAFAVRAADAFRPGTYTASANGYRGEVKVAVDVSEQNGEIRIDAIRADRGAETESKWKLLEDAGLLDTIKENGGPDGVDTVSKATVSSRAVLEATGKAIDAANSAAEKPAAEEEVVVDPASIFDGGTGTAEDPYIISSAQTLQQFAQSTEAVDVEGKVNDYAGVYIALDSDVALTGEWKPIGSLAHPFKGDFDGRGHCITGLHIGSKEDPAKKRNISDGFFGNVAGANIRNLAIDAKIYAISDGAYMVGALAGTARESRLDRIDVTATIVAETTHRKSNLFVGGIVGSGMKQEIYNCTANVDLRSTAVGGTAEAGGIVGITNRGIVANCRSTGKIGGSTDRVQEEGMTAFGGIAGVNGGTIVNTYSCMDIVSDSYTHYVGAVVGWATGIADTFQSYYDANSILVVDDKTKDRHVVSPSIPIGWAVGAGVTEDGVPYTGSVALDVEAADLQGATKKLDANITKLCADLSKGGRQEGHWKPSQSENALNRWVLNDKPSLIEERIRPAYDAKTSARIESLLPKADEHLLPGAFYGRSRDGSVLIRAEIDDSGAWQKIETLSGSVDAAAIGKLLRGEADYENLPKSALKEAIRDVMLRSKNRDFTGYGMADVESIFAAGKGTVEDPYIIQTREQFINFAASINADESYADKYIRLDADMILTDVWMPAGSGGKWPFKGHFNGGGHTIYNMCIGTKDAPYTGKFAGLFTYIDGGEIHDLRLKNYEIHVKGKSDQKAFVGAVAPHIKNGMVNGIEASGTMAIDTDAAEIYAGGLFSQTDKSRIVNVRSKADLIAKSGSRNIYAGGVVGLNNRSLLLNGIAAGTVQAETALNRAMVGGIVGMNAGVLSNFYADVFVHAANPTGDAGTVAGRNTGIGYMYDNFYHPDKVPVVAGKTTKPKAIGTVVEGTKEVKGEVADNGSAYIQEAVGALNRGPKRERIDAAISLWLKGDSLDGIILKSWKIQDGVLSFADPSVREEEKEVPRQSAPKWRPDGNVGSQRLALEKTENSPNEKAMPEQPAFIDSIGHWAAEPIRYVVEKGYFKGISPTQFAPDGEMTREMFVTVLGRRSGISRKDTDAGFRDVKKNAYSAAYIRWARDNHIVEGIGEDCFAPDAPITREEMATMLDRYAAYARITWQFSAVPTVSDLDEVSDWAKKSVEKLNRAGLVRGRETGIFDPKACSTRAEIAQILYRLDREME
;
A
#
# COMPACT_ATOMS: atom_id res chain seq x y z
N MET A 1 -35.70 0.62 34.00
CA MET A 1 -35.68 1.84 34.85
C MET A 1 -34.45 2.62 34.44
N GLN A 2 -34.56 3.55 33.49
CA GLN A 2 -35.04 4.95 33.65
C GLN A 2 -33.94 5.79 34.29
N LYS A 3 -33.47 6.93 33.77
CA LYS A 3 -34.04 8.06 33.00
C LYS A 3 -32.82 9.01 32.78
N ASN A 4 -32.71 10.02 31.94
CA ASN A 4 -33.52 10.76 30.98
C ASN A 4 -32.52 11.71 30.27
N ASP A 5 -32.52 11.90 28.96
CA ASP A 5 -33.44 12.74 28.18
C ASP A 5 -33.10 14.25 28.27
N ARG A 6 -32.92 14.86 27.08
CA ARG A 6 -33.34 16.23 26.68
C ARG A 6 -32.46 17.45 27.00
N LYS A 7 -32.10 18.20 25.93
CA LYS A 7 -32.64 19.55 25.55
C LYS A 7 -31.99 20.70 26.33
N GLN A 8 -31.75 21.91 25.85
CA GLN A 8 -32.13 22.70 24.68
C GLN A 8 -31.26 23.98 24.75
N LEU A 9 -30.69 24.49 23.65
CA LEU A 9 -31.19 25.69 22.94
C LEU A 9 -31.98 26.68 23.82
N ARG A 10 -31.45 27.89 24.07
CA ARG A 10 -32.02 29.18 23.57
C ARG A 10 -31.27 30.42 24.09
N ILE A 11 -30.69 31.24 23.20
CA ILE A 11 -31.13 32.55 22.63
C ILE A 11 -31.27 33.74 23.63
N HIS A 12 -30.72 34.89 23.19
CA HIS A 12 -30.99 36.31 23.51
C HIS A 12 -29.98 36.94 24.49
N SER A 13 -29.47 38.17 24.32
CA SER A 13 -29.70 39.23 23.34
C SER A 13 -28.69 40.38 23.55
N LYS A 14 -28.37 41.07 22.45
CA LYS A 14 -28.07 42.52 22.27
C LYS A 14 -27.77 43.42 23.50
N LYS A 15 -26.73 44.25 23.27
CA LYS A 15 -26.54 45.67 23.62
C LYS A 15 -26.26 46.03 25.09
N SER A 16 -25.14 46.71 25.31
CA SER A 16 -24.97 48.14 25.69
C SER A 16 -23.48 48.32 26.13
N TYR A 17 -22.69 49.36 25.85
CA TYR A 17 -22.93 50.81 25.87
C TYR A 17 -21.90 51.58 25.00
N LEU A 18 -22.36 52.69 24.42
CA LEU A 18 -21.61 53.84 23.87
C LEU A 18 -20.92 54.65 24.99
N ALA A 19 -19.82 55.37 24.68
CA ALA A 19 -19.78 56.86 24.54
C ALA A 19 -18.42 57.55 24.87
N LEU A 20 -18.18 58.65 24.13
CA LEU A 20 -17.20 59.78 24.24
C LEU A 20 -15.77 59.55 23.70
N ALA A 21 -15.31 60.14 22.56
CA ALA A 21 -15.19 61.54 22.06
C ALA A 21 -13.83 62.19 22.43
N GLY A 22 -13.08 62.92 21.59
CA GLY A 22 -13.23 63.34 20.19
C GLY A 22 -12.09 64.29 19.72
N ALA A 23 -12.02 64.46 18.39
CA ALA A 23 -11.54 65.61 17.56
C ALA A 23 -10.08 66.11 17.57
N ILE A 24 -9.48 66.21 16.36
CA ILE A 24 -9.02 67.46 15.69
C ILE A 24 -8.88 67.23 14.16
N LEU A 25 -9.15 68.29 13.40
CA LEU A 25 -9.39 68.43 11.95
C LEU A 25 -8.16 68.33 11.01
N ALA A 26 -8.41 67.71 9.85
CA ALA A 26 -8.17 68.16 8.46
C ALA A 26 -6.91 68.95 8.07
N THR A 27 -6.10 68.34 7.18
CA THR A 27 -5.66 68.98 5.93
C THR A 27 -5.94 68.02 4.76
N ALA A 28 -6.65 68.50 3.75
CA ALA A 28 -7.05 67.74 2.56
C ALA A 28 -6.14 68.12 1.39
N VAL A 29 -5.54 67.11 0.77
CA VAL A 29 -5.02 67.12 -0.60
C VAL A 29 -5.80 66.04 -1.33
N PRO A 30 -6.30 66.25 -2.57
CA PRO A 30 -7.18 65.30 -3.21
C PRO A 30 -6.37 64.09 -3.68
N ILE A 31 -6.30 63.05 -2.84
CA ILE A 31 -6.03 61.71 -3.33
C ILE A 31 -7.33 61.28 -3.99
N ASN A 32 -7.30 61.11 -5.31
CA ASN A 32 -8.36 60.38 -6.00
C ASN A 32 -8.52 59.05 -5.27
N ALA A 33 -9.65 58.89 -4.59
CA ALA A 33 -10.03 57.64 -3.96
C ALA A 33 -10.14 56.60 -5.08
N PHE A 34 -9.08 55.81 -5.27
CA PHE A 34 -9.25 54.50 -5.88
C PHE A 34 -10.05 53.70 -4.86
N ALA A 35 -11.31 53.47 -5.21
CA ALA A 35 -12.18 52.60 -4.47
C ALA A 35 -11.47 51.25 -4.32
N VAL A 36 -11.35 50.77 -3.08
CA VAL A 36 -11.13 49.35 -2.81
C VAL A 36 -12.29 48.63 -3.51
N ARG A 37 -12.05 48.04 -4.68
CA ARG A 37 -13.04 47.17 -5.32
C ARG A 37 -13.08 45.87 -4.50
N ALA A 38 -14.22 45.66 -3.88
CA ALA A 38 -14.63 44.38 -3.33
C ALA A 38 -14.60 43.29 -4.42
N ALA A 39 -14.37 42.05 -3.98
CA ALA A 39 -14.58 40.76 -4.63
C ALA A 39 -14.95 40.79 -6.12
N ASP A 40 -14.15 40.10 -6.96
CA ASP A 40 -14.41 39.88 -8.38
C ASP A 40 -15.91 39.74 -8.67
N ALA A 41 -16.48 40.82 -9.20
CA ALA A 41 -17.92 40.99 -9.27
C ALA A 41 -18.47 40.15 -10.43
N PHE A 42 -19.27 39.16 -10.05
CA PHE A 42 -20.23 38.47 -10.88
C PHE A 42 -21.11 39.46 -11.67
N ARG A 43 -21.42 39.17 -12.94
CA ARG A 43 -22.31 40.02 -13.76
C ARG A 43 -23.72 39.40 -13.88
N PRO A 44 -24.76 40.06 -13.32
CA PRO A 44 -26.14 39.67 -13.57
C PRO A 44 -26.46 39.66 -15.07
N GLY A 45 -27.12 38.61 -15.53
CA GLY A 45 -27.40 38.45 -16.96
C GLY A 45 -27.87 37.04 -17.31
N THR A 46 -28.08 36.82 -18.61
CA THR A 46 -28.44 35.51 -19.13
C THR A 46 -27.21 34.85 -19.75
N TYR A 47 -26.81 33.70 -19.22
CA TYR A 47 -25.69 32.91 -19.72
C TYR A 47 -26.20 31.66 -20.41
N THR A 48 -25.75 31.46 -21.64
CA THR A 48 -26.12 30.29 -22.43
C THR A 48 -24.93 29.36 -22.56
N ALA A 49 -25.12 28.08 -22.26
CA ALA A 49 -24.17 27.04 -22.59
C ALA A 49 -24.90 25.81 -23.12
N SER A 50 -24.13 24.88 -23.66
CA SER A 50 -24.66 23.68 -24.26
C SER A 50 -23.89 22.45 -23.85
N ALA A 51 -24.59 21.32 -23.92
CA ALA A 51 -24.01 20.01 -23.71
C ALA A 51 -24.70 18.98 -24.62
N ASN A 52 -24.00 17.88 -24.86
CA ASN A 52 -24.50 16.84 -25.75
C ASN A 52 -25.57 16.02 -25.04
N GLY A 53 -26.81 16.17 -25.50
CA GLY A 53 -27.94 15.35 -25.10
C GLY A 53 -27.97 13.99 -25.79
N TYR A 54 -29.09 13.29 -25.62
CA TYR A 54 -29.32 11.96 -26.15
C TYR A 54 -29.47 11.93 -27.68
N ARG A 55 -30.01 12.98 -28.31
CA ARG A 55 -30.20 13.06 -29.78
C ARG A 55 -29.66 14.33 -30.43
N GLY A 56 -29.14 15.25 -29.64
CA GLY A 56 -28.43 16.42 -30.14
C GLY A 56 -28.06 17.34 -29.01
N GLU A 57 -27.60 18.52 -29.36
CA GLU A 57 -27.19 19.52 -28.37
C GLU A 57 -28.39 20.06 -27.60
N VAL A 58 -28.30 20.05 -26.27
CA VAL A 58 -29.23 20.73 -25.36
C VAL A 58 -28.61 22.05 -24.95
N LYS A 59 -29.32 23.15 -25.17
CA LYS A 59 -28.86 24.49 -24.82
C LYS A 59 -29.62 24.98 -23.60
N VAL A 60 -28.91 25.49 -22.61
CA VAL A 60 -29.49 26.06 -21.40
C VAL A 60 -29.10 27.52 -21.29
N ALA A 61 -30.09 28.38 -21.07
CA ALA A 61 -29.97 29.77 -20.70
C ALA A 61 -30.29 29.93 -19.21
N VAL A 62 -29.35 30.43 -18.42
CA VAL A 62 -29.51 30.67 -16.99
C VAL A 62 -29.51 32.18 -16.77
N ASP A 63 -30.63 32.72 -16.28
CA ASP A 63 -30.70 34.09 -15.80
C ASP A 63 -30.22 34.11 -14.34
N VAL A 64 -29.26 34.97 -14.05
CA VAL A 64 -28.62 35.05 -12.74
C VAL A 64 -28.59 36.51 -12.27
N SER A 65 -28.80 36.72 -10.97
CA SER A 65 -28.63 38.00 -10.27
C SER A 65 -27.81 37.83 -8.99
N GLU A 66 -27.52 38.93 -8.31
CA GLU A 66 -26.73 38.94 -7.08
C GLU A 66 -27.64 39.06 -5.86
N GLN A 67 -27.43 38.21 -4.85
CA GLN A 67 -28.06 38.37 -3.54
C GLN A 67 -27.03 38.06 -2.44
N ASN A 68 -26.74 39.05 -1.57
CA ASN A 68 -25.77 38.94 -0.47
C ASN A 68 -24.33 38.60 -0.89
N GLY A 69 -23.90 38.99 -2.10
CA GLY A 69 -22.56 38.68 -2.61
C GLY A 69 -22.40 37.27 -3.19
N GLU A 70 -23.51 36.53 -3.38
CA GLU A 70 -23.54 35.22 -4.02
C GLU A 70 -24.46 35.24 -5.26
N ILE A 71 -24.20 34.32 -6.20
CA ILE A 71 -25.03 34.14 -7.39
C ILE A 71 -26.37 33.55 -7.00
N ARG A 72 -27.44 34.23 -7.40
CA ARG A 72 -28.80 33.74 -7.37
C ARG A 72 -29.24 33.37 -8.78
N ILE A 73 -29.76 32.16 -8.96
CA ILE A 73 -30.42 31.76 -10.21
C ILE A 73 -31.86 32.27 -10.22
N ASP A 74 -32.18 33.19 -11.13
CA ASP A 74 -33.52 33.77 -11.27
C ASP A 74 -34.39 32.98 -12.24
N ALA A 75 -33.81 32.38 -13.27
CA ALA A 75 -34.52 31.48 -14.17
C ALA A 75 -33.55 30.53 -14.88
N ILE A 76 -34.04 29.34 -15.20
CA ILE A 76 -33.35 28.40 -16.08
C ILE A 76 -34.30 28.09 -17.23
N ARG A 77 -33.83 28.32 -18.46
CA ARG A 77 -34.58 28.08 -19.69
C ARG A 77 -33.76 27.14 -20.54
N ALA A 78 -34.22 25.92 -20.70
CA ALA A 78 -33.53 24.93 -21.51
C ALA A 78 -34.29 24.74 -22.84
N ASP A 79 -33.57 24.87 -23.96
CA ASP A 79 -34.05 24.55 -25.29
C ASP A 79 -33.97 23.03 -25.49
N ARG A 80 -35.07 22.47 -25.96
CA ARG A 80 -35.23 21.04 -26.22
C ARG A 80 -34.33 20.56 -27.36
N GLY A 81 -33.85 21.47 -28.24
CA GLY A 81 -32.94 21.12 -29.33
C GLY A 81 -33.46 19.96 -30.19
N ALA A 82 -32.62 18.97 -30.47
CA ALA A 82 -33.01 17.73 -31.18
C ALA A 82 -33.44 16.58 -30.25
N GLU A 83 -33.75 16.86 -28.98
CA GLU A 83 -34.15 15.84 -28.01
C GLU A 83 -35.50 15.19 -28.32
N THR A 84 -35.71 13.99 -27.76
CA THR A 84 -36.98 13.27 -27.93
C THR A 84 -38.04 13.85 -27.01
N GLU A 85 -39.22 14.18 -27.56
CA GLU A 85 -40.32 14.83 -26.81
C GLU A 85 -40.73 14.06 -25.53
N SER A 86 -40.72 12.74 -25.57
CA SER A 86 -41.02 11.90 -24.40
C SER A 86 -39.96 11.96 -23.29
N LYS A 87 -38.68 12.22 -23.64
CA LYS A 87 -37.60 12.41 -22.66
C LYS A 87 -37.65 13.80 -22.06
N TRP A 88 -37.95 14.80 -22.88
CA TRP A 88 -38.09 16.16 -22.40
C TRP A 88 -39.26 16.32 -21.44
N LYS A 89 -40.41 15.71 -21.77
CA LYS A 89 -41.57 15.70 -20.88
C LYS A 89 -41.28 15.07 -19.51
N LEU A 90 -40.43 14.04 -19.45
CA LEU A 90 -40.00 13.45 -18.17
C LEU A 90 -39.15 14.41 -17.32
N LEU A 91 -38.34 15.27 -17.95
CA LEU A 91 -37.55 16.28 -17.24
C LEU A 91 -38.46 17.37 -16.65
N GLU A 92 -39.48 17.78 -17.41
CA GLU A 92 -40.48 18.77 -16.99
C GLU A 92 -41.39 18.23 -15.89
N ASP A 93 -41.92 17.01 -16.05
CA ASP A 93 -42.76 16.35 -15.05
C ASP A 93 -41.99 16.10 -13.73
N ALA A 94 -40.66 15.94 -13.80
CA ALA A 94 -39.79 15.79 -12.64
C ALA A 94 -39.34 17.12 -12.03
N GLY A 95 -39.72 18.27 -12.59
CA GLY A 95 -39.37 19.59 -12.08
C GLY A 95 -37.87 19.88 -12.10
N LEU A 96 -37.09 19.27 -13.00
CA LEU A 96 -35.62 19.31 -12.94
C LEU A 96 -35.07 20.75 -12.93
N LEU A 97 -35.59 21.63 -13.78
CA LEU A 97 -35.13 23.02 -13.86
C LEU A 97 -35.46 23.81 -12.58
N ASP A 98 -36.62 23.52 -11.97
CA ASP A 98 -37.01 24.15 -10.71
C ASP A 98 -36.11 23.65 -9.57
N THR A 99 -35.82 22.35 -9.51
CA THR A 99 -34.90 21.76 -8.53
C THR A 99 -33.49 22.33 -8.64
N ILE A 100 -32.96 22.50 -9.87
CA ILE A 100 -31.63 23.14 -10.09
C ILE A 100 -31.64 24.58 -9.59
N LYS A 101 -32.71 25.32 -9.88
CA LYS A 101 -32.85 26.70 -9.44
C LYS A 101 -32.96 26.80 -7.92
N GLU A 102 -33.76 25.94 -7.29
CA GLU A 102 -33.91 25.88 -5.82
C GLU A 102 -32.61 25.48 -5.11
N ASN A 103 -31.80 24.62 -5.72
CA ASN A 103 -30.46 24.26 -5.22
C ASN A 103 -29.38 25.32 -5.49
N GLY A 104 -29.68 26.37 -6.28
CA GLY A 104 -28.69 27.37 -6.68
C GLY A 104 -27.64 26.88 -7.68
N GLY A 105 -27.85 25.72 -8.31
CA GLY A 105 -26.92 25.11 -9.27
C GLY A 105 -27.18 23.62 -9.49
N PRO A 106 -26.46 22.97 -10.42
CA PRO A 106 -26.66 21.55 -10.71
C PRO A 106 -26.08 20.63 -9.61
N ASP A 107 -25.30 21.17 -8.68
CA ASP A 107 -24.65 20.39 -7.63
C ASP A 107 -25.65 19.77 -6.66
N GLY A 108 -25.48 18.47 -6.42
CA GLY A 108 -26.40 17.68 -5.58
C GLY A 108 -27.78 17.43 -6.22
N VAL A 109 -28.00 17.84 -7.47
CA VAL A 109 -29.24 17.54 -8.20
C VAL A 109 -29.10 16.23 -8.94
N ASP A 110 -29.91 15.24 -8.57
CA ASP A 110 -29.92 13.93 -9.18
C ASP A 110 -30.51 13.95 -10.61
N THR A 111 -30.02 13.05 -11.46
CA THR A 111 -30.53 12.88 -12.82
C THR A 111 -31.92 12.24 -12.83
N VAL A 112 -32.78 12.64 -13.77
CA VAL A 112 -34.14 12.09 -13.88
C VAL A 112 -34.10 10.68 -14.48
N SER A 113 -34.54 9.69 -13.70
CA SER A 113 -34.63 8.29 -14.13
C SER A 113 -35.48 8.16 -15.40
N LYS A 114 -34.89 7.57 -16.46
CA LYS A 114 -35.43 7.44 -17.83
C LYS A 114 -35.25 8.67 -18.74
N ALA A 115 -34.74 9.80 -18.26
CA ALA A 115 -34.24 10.91 -19.08
C ALA A 115 -32.80 11.28 -18.67
N THR A 116 -32.01 10.30 -18.23
CA THR A 116 -30.69 10.48 -17.59
C THR A 116 -29.67 11.22 -18.46
N VAL A 117 -29.64 10.94 -19.76
CA VAL A 117 -28.70 11.62 -20.67
C VAL A 117 -29.12 13.07 -20.93
N SER A 118 -30.42 13.28 -21.19
CA SER A 118 -30.98 14.62 -21.40
C SER A 118 -30.91 15.47 -20.11
N SER A 119 -31.12 14.88 -18.92
CA SER A 119 -30.95 15.57 -17.62
C SER A 119 -29.50 15.87 -17.31
N ARG A 120 -28.55 14.96 -17.62
CA ARG A 120 -27.12 15.27 -17.50
C ARG A 120 -26.71 16.39 -18.43
N ALA A 121 -27.19 16.40 -19.66
CA ALA A 121 -26.91 17.50 -20.58
C ALA A 121 -27.47 18.83 -20.07
N VAL A 122 -28.68 18.84 -19.48
CA VAL A 122 -29.23 20.02 -18.81
C VAL A 122 -28.36 20.44 -17.62
N LEU A 123 -27.98 19.51 -16.74
CA LEU A 123 -27.14 19.80 -15.56
C LEU A 123 -25.74 20.31 -15.95
N GLU A 124 -25.11 19.69 -16.94
CA GLU A 124 -23.79 20.05 -17.45
C GLU A 124 -23.83 21.39 -18.20
N ALA A 125 -24.83 21.62 -19.06
CA ALA A 125 -25.01 22.90 -19.73
C ALA A 125 -25.34 24.00 -18.71
N THR A 126 -26.12 23.70 -17.67
CA THR A 126 -26.38 24.65 -16.58
C THR A 126 -25.11 24.95 -15.79
N GLY A 127 -24.32 23.93 -15.46
CA GLY A 127 -23.01 24.08 -14.80
C GLY A 127 -22.07 24.93 -15.62
N LYS A 128 -21.93 24.67 -16.91
CA LYS A 128 -21.12 25.48 -17.82
C LYS A 128 -21.63 26.91 -17.96
N ALA A 129 -22.94 27.14 -17.95
CA ALA A 129 -23.51 28.48 -17.99
C ALA A 129 -23.25 29.24 -16.69
N ILE A 130 -23.32 28.58 -15.54
CA ILE A 130 -22.98 29.14 -14.22
C ILE A 130 -21.47 29.37 -14.10
N ASP A 131 -20.63 28.46 -14.58
CA ASP A 131 -19.18 28.63 -14.67
C ASP A 131 -18.82 29.78 -15.60
N ALA A 132 -19.53 29.93 -16.71
CA ALA A 132 -19.39 31.08 -17.60
C ALA A 132 -19.86 32.37 -16.92
N ALA A 133 -20.90 32.34 -16.08
CA ALA A 133 -21.34 33.48 -15.27
C ALA A 133 -20.31 33.84 -14.18
N ASN A 134 -19.71 32.85 -13.54
CA ASN A 134 -18.63 32.98 -12.57
C ASN A 134 -17.32 33.48 -13.21
N SER A 135 -17.08 33.09 -14.47
CA SER A 135 -15.88 33.46 -15.23
C SER A 135 -16.08 34.76 -16.03
N ALA A 136 -17.33 35.23 -16.16
CA ALA A 136 -17.66 36.52 -16.71
C ALA A 136 -17.47 37.62 -15.64
N ALA A 137 -16.24 37.72 -15.14
CA ALA A 137 -15.73 39.02 -14.74
C ALA A 137 -15.82 39.95 -15.97
N GLU A 138 -15.99 41.25 -15.75
CA GLU A 138 -15.90 42.25 -16.82
C GLU A 138 -14.79 41.84 -17.80
N LYS A 139 -15.12 41.68 -19.09
CA LYS A 139 -14.18 42.19 -20.09
C LYS A 139 -14.07 43.66 -19.68
N PRO A 140 -12.91 44.12 -19.17
CA PRO A 140 -12.78 45.52 -18.77
C PRO A 140 -13.27 46.33 -19.96
N ALA A 141 -14.07 47.35 -19.71
CA ALA A 141 -14.65 48.17 -20.75
C ALA A 141 -13.52 48.86 -21.52
N ALA A 142 -12.87 48.18 -22.49
CA ALA A 142 -11.62 48.61 -23.14
C ALA A 142 -10.86 49.60 -22.26
N GLU A 143 -10.46 49.16 -21.05
CA GLU A 143 -9.61 50.01 -20.23
C GLU A 143 -8.36 50.23 -21.07
N GLU A 144 -8.02 51.50 -21.29
CA GLU A 144 -6.79 51.87 -21.98
C GLU A 144 -5.67 50.99 -21.42
N GLU A 145 -4.97 50.25 -22.28
CA GLU A 145 -3.76 49.52 -21.89
C GLU A 145 -2.90 50.51 -21.11
N VAL A 146 -2.67 50.22 -19.83
CA VAL A 146 -1.88 51.11 -18.98
C VAL A 146 -0.44 50.95 -19.45
N VAL A 147 -0.06 51.82 -20.38
CA VAL A 147 1.30 51.90 -20.90
C VAL A 147 2.16 52.49 -19.80
N VAL A 148 3.01 51.67 -19.20
CA VAL A 148 3.97 52.12 -18.20
C VAL A 148 5.36 51.92 -18.75
N ASP A 149 6.08 53.03 -18.94
CA ASP A 149 7.52 52.99 -19.17
C ASP A 149 8.20 52.58 -17.86
N PRO A 150 8.89 51.42 -17.79
CA PRO A 150 9.57 50.96 -16.59
C PRO A 150 10.50 52.02 -15.99
N ALA A 151 11.16 52.85 -16.82
CA ALA A 151 12.07 53.88 -16.34
C ALA A 151 11.37 55.00 -15.55
N SER A 152 10.06 55.20 -15.74
CA SER A 152 9.28 56.22 -15.06
C SER A 152 8.83 55.84 -13.64
N ILE A 153 9.02 54.57 -13.28
CA ILE A 153 8.59 54.00 -11.99
C ILE A 153 9.63 54.25 -10.91
N PHE A 154 10.91 54.07 -11.26
CA PHE A 154 11.99 53.93 -10.30
C PHE A 154 12.59 55.28 -9.88
N ASP A 155 13.17 55.33 -8.69
CA ASP A 155 13.71 56.55 -8.10
C ASP A 155 15.04 56.98 -8.76
N GLY A 156 15.64 56.09 -9.57
CA GLY A 156 16.85 56.31 -10.35
C GLY A 156 17.33 55.05 -11.07
N GLY A 157 18.44 55.17 -11.81
CA GLY A 157 19.09 54.08 -12.53
C GLY A 157 18.58 53.86 -13.96
N THR A 158 19.30 53.02 -14.72
CA THR A 158 19.00 52.69 -16.12
C THR A 158 18.59 51.22 -16.32
N GLY A 159 18.55 50.43 -15.25
CA GLY A 159 18.19 49.02 -15.30
C GLY A 159 19.30 48.09 -15.79
N THR A 160 20.53 48.60 -15.90
CA THR A 160 21.72 47.83 -16.31
C THR A 160 22.43 47.24 -15.09
N ALA A 161 23.32 46.28 -15.29
CA ALA A 161 24.07 45.66 -14.19
C ALA A 161 24.92 46.67 -13.41
N GLU A 162 25.52 47.64 -14.12
CA GLU A 162 26.34 48.70 -13.55
C GLU A 162 25.52 49.82 -12.91
N ASP A 163 24.28 50.02 -13.37
CA ASP A 163 23.38 51.09 -12.95
C ASP A 163 21.93 50.58 -12.86
N PRO A 164 21.62 49.78 -11.80
CA PRO A 164 20.33 49.15 -11.63
C PRO A 164 19.24 50.18 -11.30
N TYR A 165 18.00 49.86 -11.65
CA TYR A 165 16.85 50.65 -11.21
C TYR A 165 16.71 50.64 -9.69
N ILE A 166 16.42 51.80 -9.10
CA ILE A 166 16.42 52.00 -7.66
C ILE A 166 15.01 52.09 -7.07
N ILE A 167 14.80 51.36 -5.97
CA ILE A 167 13.61 51.44 -5.13
C ILE A 167 14.03 51.90 -3.72
N SER A 168 13.52 53.06 -3.30
CA SER A 168 13.77 53.67 -2.00
C SER A 168 12.49 53.89 -1.16
N SER A 169 11.32 53.60 -1.72
CA SER A 169 10.04 53.82 -1.03
C SER A 169 9.01 52.72 -1.27
N ALA A 170 8.05 52.60 -0.35
CA ALA A 170 6.92 51.68 -0.47
C ALA A 170 6.04 52.01 -1.68
N GLN A 171 5.93 53.28 -2.04
CA GLN A 171 5.17 53.72 -3.20
C GLN A 171 5.81 53.24 -4.50
N THR A 172 7.12 53.46 -4.66
CA THR A 172 7.93 53.00 -5.81
C THR A 172 7.82 51.48 -5.95
N LEU A 173 7.92 50.75 -4.83
CA LEU A 173 7.80 49.30 -4.79
C LEU A 173 6.39 48.80 -5.21
N GLN A 174 5.33 49.47 -4.78
CA GLN A 174 3.96 49.14 -5.19
C GLN A 174 3.72 49.41 -6.68
N GLN A 175 4.27 50.50 -7.22
CA GLN A 175 4.19 50.81 -8.65
C GLN A 175 4.96 49.77 -9.48
N PHE A 176 6.14 49.35 -9.02
CA PHE A 176 6.88 48.26 -9.63
C PHE A 176 6.08 46.95 -9.63
N ALA A 177 5.47 46.55 -8.50
CA ALA A 177 4.65 45.35 -8.47
C ALA A 177 3.49 45.40 -9.48
N GLN A 178 2.82 46.54 -9.60
CA GLN A 178 1.73 46.74 -10.56
C GLN A 178 2.20 46.69 -12.02
N SER A 179 3.40 47.16 -12.30
CA SER A 179 3.93 47.24 -13.67
C SER A 179 4.18 45.89 -14.35
N THR A 180 4.34 44.81 -13.58
CA THR A 180 4.51 43.45 -14.15
C THR A 180 3.27 42.94 -14.90
N GLU A 181 2.12 43.57 -14.68
CA GLU A 181 0.86 43.32 -15.40
C GLU A 181 0.61 44.37 -16.51
N ALA A 182 1.48 45.36 -16.66
CA ALA A 182 1.38 46.43 -17.65
C ALA A 182 2.18 46.10 -18.92
N VAL A 183 1.85 46.79 -20.01
CA VAL A 183 2.60 46.77 -21.27
C VAL A 183 3.45 48.03 -21.41
N ASP A 184 4.59 47.90 -22.09
CA ASP A 184 5.40 49.05 -22.48
C ASP A 184 4.80 49.78 -23.70
N VAL A 185 5.48 50.84 -24.15
CA VAL A 185 5.09 51.64 -25.33
C VAL A 185 5.05 50.84 -26.64
N GLU A 186 5.64 49.64 -26.66
CA GLU A 186 5.66 48.72 -27.80
C GLU A 186 4.61 47.59 -27.65
N GLY A 187 3.80 47.60 -26.59
CA GLY A 187 2.78 46.59 -26.32
C GLY A 187 3.34 45.28 -25.75
N LYS A 188 4.59 45.25 -25.29
CA LYS A 188 5.22 44.09 -24.67
C LYS A 188 5.03 44.13 -23.15
N VAL A 189 4.68 42.98 -22.56
CA VAL A 189 4.55 42.86 -21.10
C VAL A 189 5.90 43.06 -20.41
N ASN A 190 5.90 43.83 -19.32
CA ASN A 190 7.07 44.09 -18.50
C ASN A 190 7.45 42.88 -17.62
N ASP A 191 8.12 41.89 -18.22
CA ASP A 191 8.64 40.70 -17.49
C ASP A 191 10.04 40.90 -16.87
N TYR A 192 10.66 42.06 -17.15
CA TYR A 192 11.96 42.49 -16.63
C TYR A 192 13.15 41.57 -16.99
N ALA A 193 13.03 40.73 -18.02
CA ALA A 193 14.13 39.87 -18.45
C ALA A 193 15.38 40.69 -18.80
N GLY A 194 16.50 40.41 -18.12
CA GLY A 194 17.77 41.12 -18.31
C GLY A 194 17.86 42.51 -17.66
N VAL A 195 16.84 42.92 -16.89
CA VAL A 195 16.80 44.19 -16.17
C VAL A 195 17.26 43.99 -14.73
N TYR A 196 18.06 44.93 -14.22
CA TYR A 196 18.60 44.94 -12.85
C TYR A 196 17.89 45.97 -11.99
N ILE A 197 17.45 45.55 -10.81
CA ILE A 197 16.66 46.34 -9.86
C ILE A 197 17.29 46.17 -8.48
N ALA A 198 17.42 47.26 -7.72
CA ALA A 198 18.00 47.24 -6.39
C ALA A 198 17.22 48.10 -5.39
N LEU A 199 17.21 47.66 -4.13
CA LEU A 199 16.79 48.50 -3.01
C LEU A 199 17.93 49.46 -2.61
N ASP A 200 17.58 50.68 -2.19
CA ASP A 200 18.53 51.66 -1.59
C ASP A 200 18.26 51.92 -0.10
N SER A 201 17.12 51.45 0.40
CA SER A 201 16.75 51.54 1.81
C SER A 201 15.81 50.40 2.19
N ASP A 202 15.64 50.20 3.50
CA ASP A 202 14.55 49.36 4.02
C ASP A 202 13.20 49.96 3.60
N VAL A 203 12.23 49.08 3.31
CA VAL A 203 10.90 49.50 2.87
C VAL A 203 9.84 48.88 3.78
N ALA A 204 9.04 49.73 4.42
CA ALA A 204 7.90 49.32 5.22
C ALA A 204 6.61 49.45 4.40
N LEU A 205 5.99 48.32 4.10
CA LEU A 205 4.71 48.25 3.40
C LEU A 205 3.56 48.57 4.37
N THR A 206 2.55 49.29 3.86
CA THR A 206 1.31 49.56 4.58
C THR A 206 0.12 49.10 3.73
N GLY A 207 -0.77 48.30 4.32
CA GLY A 207 -1.96 47.78 3.62
C GLY A 207 -1.72 46.43 2.93
N GLU A 208 -2.70 46.02 2.12
CA GLU A 208 -2.69 44.73 1.41
C GLU A 208 -1.63 44.71 0.29
N TRP A 209 -0.84 43.64 0.23
CA TRP A 209 0.21 43.46 -0.77
C TRP A 209 -0.30 42.76 -2.02
N LYS A 210 0.08 43.29 -3.19
CA LYS A 210 -0.09 42.62 -4.49
C LYS A 210 1.26 42.03 -4.93
N PRO A 211 1.37 40.72 -5.16
CA PRO A 211 2.63 40.10 -5.55
C PRO A 211 3.22 40.65 -6.85
N ILE A 212 4.55 40.70 -6.93
CA ILE A 212 5.28 41.00 -8.16
C ILE A 212 5.29 39.77 -9.07
N GLY A 213 4.77 39.91 -10.29
CA GLY A 213 4.70 38.83 -11.28
C GLY A 213 3.61 37.79 -10.97
N SER A 214 2.91 37.36 -12.02
CA SER A 214 1.84 36.36 -11.97
C SER A 214 2.20 35.10 -12.75
N LEU A 215 1.33 34.07 -12.70
CA LEU A 215 1.50 32.86 -13.52
C LEU A 215 1.51 33.16 -15.03
N ALA A 216 0.79 34.21 -15.47
CA ALA A 216 0.78 34.65 -16.85
C ALA A 216 2.02 35.49 -17.19
N HIS A 217 2.45 36.33 -16.24
CA HIS A 217 3.52 37.30 -16.42
C HIS A 217 4.57 37.17 -15.30
N PRO A 218 5.41 36.12 -15.35
CA PRO A 218 6.38 35.87 -14.31
C PRO A 218 7.51 36.90 -14.35
N PHE A 219 8.02 37.28 -13.19
CA PHE A 219 9.20 38.15 -13.10
C PHE A 219 10.46 37.37 -13.49
N LYS A 220 11.29 37.96 -14.36
CA LYS A 220 12.53 37.34 -14.90
C LYS A 220 13.78 38.19 -14.71
N GLY A 221 13.69 39.27 -13.93
CA GLY A 221 14.79 40.22 -13.73
C GLY A 221 15.79 39.79 -12.65
N ASP A 222 16.79 40.65 -12.46
CA ASP A 222 17.76 40.60 -11.37
C ASP A 222 17.31 41.58 -10.27
N PHE A 223 17.02 41.07 -9.07
CA PHE A 223 16.58 41.86 -7.93
C PHE A 223 17.60 41.74 -6.79
N ASP A 224 18.22 42.87 -6.43
CA ASP A 224 19.18 42.99 -5.34
C ASP A 224 18.57 43.74 -4.16
N GLY A 225 18.29 43.06 -3.06
CA GLY A 225 17.89 43.74 -1.84
C GLY A 225 19.00 44.58 -1.21
N ARG A 226 20.27 44.41 -1.61
CA ARG A 226 21.46 45.09 -1.04
C ARG A 226 21.55 44.99 0.50
N GLY A 227 20.94 43.97 1.09
CA GLY A 227 20.88 43.74 2.54
C GLY A 227 19.71 44.45 3.22
N HIS A 228 18.85 45.15 2.48
CA HIS A 228 17.68 45.84 2.99
C HIS A 228 16.52 44.90 3.28
N CYS A 229 15.61 45.37 4.14
CA CYS A 229 14.45 44.63 4.60
C CYS A 229 13.13 45.18 4.03
N ILE A 230 12.26 44.27 3.60
CA ILE A 230 10.85 44.54 3.32
C ILE A 230 10.04 44.10 4.54
N THR A 231 9.36 45.04 5.20
CA THR A 231 8.52 44.77 6.38
C THR A 231 7.06 45.08 6.12
N GLY A 232 6.18 44.49 6.92
CA GLY A 232 4.74 44.74 6.82
C GLY A 232 4.06 44.09 5.61
N LEU A 233 4.68 43.10 4.98
CA LEU A 233 4.05 42.37 3.88
C LEU A 233 2.86 41.57 4.41
N HIS A 234 1.66 41.90 3.92
CA HIS A 234 0.43 41.25 4.33
C HIS A 234 -0.41 40.83 3.13
N ILE A 235 -0.88 39.57 3.13
CA ILE A 235 -1.86 39.07 2.17
C ILE A 235 -2.96 38.39 2.97
N GLY A 236 -4.11 39.05 3.12
CA GLY A 236 -5.22 38.60 3.94
C GLY A 236 -4.89 38.47 5.43
N SER A 237 -5.91 38.43 6.26
CA SER A 237 -5.78 38.36 7.72
C SER A 237 -6.30 37.04 8.29
N LYS A 238 -6.04 36.78 9.58
CA LYS A 238 -6.59 35.60 10.25
C LYS A 238 -8.11 35.64 10.32
N GLU A 239 -8.68 36.83 10.54
CA GLU A 239 -10.11 37.07 10.64
C GLU A 239 -10.79 37.14 9.28
N ASP A 240 -10.07 37.60 8.26
CA ASP A 240 -10.51 37.74 6.88
C ASP A 240 -9.41 37.26 5.91
N PRO A 241 -9.26 35.94 5.73
CA PRO A 241 -8.26 35.38 4.81
C PRO A 241 -8.54 35.78 3.37
N ALA A 242 -7.48 36.05 2.60
CA ALA A 242 -7.61 36.38 1.20
C ALA A 242 -8.18 35.19 0.42
N LYS A 243 -9.25 35.41 -0.33
CA LYS A 243 -9.88 34.40 -1.18
C LYS A 243 -9.21 34.41 -2.55
N LYS A 244 -8.74 33.24 -2.99
CA LYS A 244 -7.91 33.08 -4.18
C LYS A 244 -8.43 31.93 -5.06
N ARG A 245 -7.97 31.88 -6.31
CA ARG A 245 -8.21 30.78 -7.24
C ARG A 245 -7.00 30.53 -8.13
N ASN A 246 -6.43 29.33 -8.08
CA ASN A 246 -5.29 28.89 -8.94
C ASN A 246 -4.15 29.93 -9.03
N ILE A 247 -3.72 30.46 -7.90
CA ILE A 247 -2.75 31.56 -7.84
C ILE A 247 -1.44 31.13 -7.20
N SER A 248 -0.44 31.99 -7.31
CA SER A 248 0.86 31.87 -6.68
C SER A 248 1.11 33.18 -5.92
N ASP A 249 1.31 33.12 -4.60
CA ASP A 249 1.41 34.30 -3.74
C ASP A 249 2.74 34.33 -2.94
N GLY A 250 3.19 35.55 -2.66
CA GLY A 250 4.43 35.89 -1.94
C GLY A 250 4.79 37.36 -2.14
N PHE A 251 6.01 37.76 -1.80
CA PHE A 251 6.56 39.04 -2.28
C PHE A 251 6.54 39.09 -3.81
N PHE A 252 7.01 38.00 -4.43
CA PHE A 252 6.76 37.64 -5.81
C PHE A 252 5.65 36.58 -5.91
N GLY A 253 4.78 36.70 -6.90
CA GLY A 253 3.84 35.63 -7.20
C GLY A 253 4.56 34.51 -7.91
N ASN A 254 5.15 34.80 -9.07
CA ASN A 254 5.90 33.84 -9.88
C ASN A 254 7.22 34.44 -10.38
N VAL A 255 8.31 33.67 -10.25
CA VAL A 255 9.62 34.02 -10.80
C VAL A 255 10.14 32.92 -11.72
N ALA A 256 10.67 33.32 -12.88
CA ALA A 256 11.17 32.39 -13.89
C ALA A 256 12.47 32.89 -14.53
N GLY A 257 13.58 32.14 -14.37
CA GLY A 257 14.88 32.59 -14.86
C GLY A 257 15.41 33.84 -14.14
N ALA A 258 14.85 34.18 -12.98
CA ALA A 258 15.18 35.37 -12.22
C ALA A 258 16.38 35.13 -11.28
N ASN A 259 17.07 36.21 -10.91
CA ASN A 259 18.11 36.18 -9.89
C ASN A 259 17.75 37.14 -8.75
N ILE A 260 17.50 36.60 -7.55
CA ILE A 260 17.04 37.39 -6.40
C ILE A 260 18.01 37.17 -5.25
N ARG A 261 18.50 38.25 -4.65
CA ARG A 261 19.51 38.13 -3.59
C ARG A 261 19.48 39.25 -2.55
N ASN A 262 20.16 39.02 -1.44
CA ASN A 262 20.47 40.01 -0.40
C ASN A 262 19.22 40.68 0.18
N LEU A 263 18.17 39.93 0.48
CA LEU A 263 16.86 40.48 0.82
C LEU A 263 16.31 39.85 2.10
N ALA A 264 15.89 40.71 3.03
CA ALA A 264 15.13 40.28 4.21
C ALA A 264 13.63 40.57 4.01
N ILE A 265 12.77 39.64 4.42
CA ILE A 265 11.31 39.75 4.31
C ILE A 265 10.64 39.40 5.64
N ASP A 266 9.77 40.29 6.11
CA ASP A 266 8.80 40.04 7.17
C ASP A 266 7.37 39.98 6.59
N ALA A 267 6.73 38.81 6.67
CA ALA A 267 5.48 38.50 5.98
C ALA A 267 4.41 37.82 6.85
N LYS A 268 3.15 38.20 6.63
CA LYS A 268 1.96 37.52 7.18
C LYS A 268 0.97 37.23 6.07
N ILE A 269 0.81 35.95 5.73
CA ILE A 269 -0.04 35.50 4.63
C ILE A 269 -1.14 34.58 5.19
N TYR A 270 -2.40 34.95 5.01
CA TYR A 270 -3.58 34.16 5.34
C TYR A 270 -4.46 34.07 4.11
N ALA A 271 -4.54 32.89 3.48
CA ALA A 271 -5.25 32.73 2.22
C ALA A 271 -5.97 31.39 2.08
N ILE A 272 -7.11 31.41 1.40
CA ILE A 272 -7.92 30.25 1.07
C ILE A 272 -8.10 30.23 -0.45
N SER A 273 -7.72 29.12 -1.08
CA SER A 273 -7.84 28.90 -2.52
C SER A 273 -8.92 27.86 -2.83
N ASP A 274 -9.74 28.09 -3.84
CA ASP A 274 -10.64 27.08 -4.42
C ASP A 274 -9.98 26.28 -5.57
N GLY A 275 -8.65 26.31 -5.65
CA GLY A 275 -7.83 25.61 -6.64
C GLY A 275 -6.46 25.21 -6.10
N ALA A 276 -5.52 24.87 -6.99
CA ALA A 276 -4.13 24.67 -6.57
C ALA A 276 -3.54 25.98 -6.05
N TYR A 277 -2.66 25.91 -5.06
CA TYR A 277 -2.10 27.10 -4.45
C TYR A 277 -0.65 26.88 -4.09
N MET A 278 0.20 27.81 -4.55
CA MET A 278 1.63 27.82 -4.25
C MET A 278 1.94 29.10 -3.50
N VAL A 279 2.52 28.99 -2.31
CA VAL A 279 2.75 30.15 -1.46
C VAL A 279 4.06 30.04 -0.71
N GLY A 280 4.82 31.14 -0.72
CA GLY A 280 5.99 31.33 0.13
C GLY A 280 6.21 32.81 0.40
N ALA A 281 6.95 33.15 1.47
CA ALA A 281 7.11 34.55 1.83
C ALA A 281 7.84 35.35 0.75
N LEU A 282 8.84 34.75 0.10
CA LEU A 282 9.51 35.36 -1.04
C LEU A 282 8.73 35.10 -2.33
N ALA A 283 8.45 33.85 -2.67
CA ALA A 283 7.82 33.51 -3.93
C ALA A 283 6.83 32.35 -3.80
N GLY A 284 5.68 32.44 -4.47
CA GLY A 284 4.80 31.28 -4.60
C GLY A 284 5.45 30.20 -5.48
N THR A 285 6.06 30.58 -6.61
CA THR A 285 6.73 29.66 -7.54
C THR A 285 8.08 30.18 -7.99
N ALA A 286 9.07 29.28 -8.10
CA ALA A 286 10.38 29.59 -8.64
C ALA A 286 10.81 28.53 -9.67
N ARG A 287 11.00 28.94 -10.93
CA ARG A 287 11.41 28.05 -12.02
C ARG A 287 12.71 28.51 -12.65
N GLU A 288 13.72 27.65 -12.65
CA GLU A 288 15.03 27.96 -13.26
C GLU A 288 15.62 29.29 -12.73
N SER A 289 15.23 29.67 -11.51
CA SER A 289 15.60 30.93 -10.85
C SER A 289 16.59 30.67 -9.72
N ARG A 290 17.44 31.66 -9.45
CA ARG A 290 18.42 31.65 -8.37
C ARG A 290 18.00 32.58 -7.25
N LEU A 291 18.01 32.06 -6.02
CA LEU A 291 17.66 32.75 -4.79
C LEU A 291 18.84 32.61 -3.83
N ASP A 292 19.50 33.71 -3.47
CA ASP A 292 20.75 33.68 -2.68
C ASP A 292 20.74 34.73 -1.56
N ARG A 293 21.01 34.34 -0.31
CA ARG A 293 20.99 35.26 0.85
C ARG A 293 19.61 35.92 1.03
N ILE A 294 18.60 35.06 1.20
CA ILE A 294 17.25 35.47 1.54
C ILE A 294 16.98 35.12 3.00
N ASP A 295 16.56 36.11 3.78
CA ASP A 295 16.20 35.95 5.19
C ASP A 295 14.71 36.21 5.37
N VAL A 296 13.97 35.22 5.83
CA VAL A 296 12.51 35.32 6.01
C VAL A 296 12.14 35.19 7.48
N THR A 297 11.29 36.09 7.95
CA THR A 297 10.42 35.85 9.11
C THR A 297 8.98 35.87 8.63
N ALA A 298 8.22 34.80 8.85
CA ALA A 298 6.84 34.77 8.33
C ALA A 298 5.85 33.92 9.13
N THR A 299 4.58 34.30 9.05
CA THR A 299 3.45 33.41 9.36
C THR A 299 2.67 33.18 8.07
N ILE A 300 2.51 31.91 7.66
CA ILE A 300 1.77 31.53 6.45
C ILE A 300 0.70 30.51 6.83
N VAL A 301 -0.55 30.88 6.69
CA VAL A 301 -1.71 30.00 6.85
C VAL A 301 -2.42 29.91 5.52
N ALA A 302 -2.34 28.74 4.89
CA ALA A 302 -2.88 28.50 3.57
C ALA A 302 -3.80 27.30 3.57
N GLU A 303 -4.92 27.43 2.85
CA GLU A 303 -5.90 26.38 2.66
C GLU A 303 -6.24 26.23 1.18
N THR A 304 -6.42 24.99 0.70
CA THR A 304 -7.16 24.71 -0.53
C THR A 304 -8.45 23.97 -0.22
N THR A 305 -9.57 24.47 -0.74
CA THR A 305 -10.89 23.83 -0.62
C THR A 305 -11.20 22.91 -1.80
N HIS A 306 -10.30 22.83 -2.79
CA HIS A 306 -10.50 22.05 -4.00
C HIS A 306 -10.12 20.57 -3.82
N ARG A 307 -11.10 19.68 -4.03
CA ARG A 307 -11.06 18.23 -3.74
C ARG A 307 -9.90 17.43 -4.36
N LYS A 308 -9.22 17.97 -5.36
CA LYS A 308 -8.14 17.29 -6.10
C LYS A 308 -6.85 18.12 -6.22
N SER A 309 -6.81 19.32 -5.64
CA SER A 309 -5.66 20.21 -5.82
C SER A 309 -4.68 20.09 -4.68
N ASN A 310 -3.40 20.14 -5.01
CA ASN A 310 -2.35 20.21 -4.02
C ASN A 310 -2.15 21.64 -3.54
N LEU A 311 -1.67 21.75 -2.31
CA LEU A 311 -1.24 22.98 -1.68
C LEU A 311 0.26 22.88 -1.40
N PHE A 312 1.02 23.88 -1.85
CA PHE A 312 2.47 23.94 -1.68
C PHE A 312 2.84 25.15 -0.84
N VAL A 313 3.22 24.93 0.42
CA VAL A 313 3.62 25.99 1.35
C VAL A 313 5.11 25.90 1.63
N GLY A 314 5.87 26.95 1.33
CA GLY A 314 7.26 27.05 1.74
C GLY A 314 7.50 28.28 2.59
N GLY A 315 8.46 28.24 3.51
CA GLY A 315 8.88 29.46 4.20
C GLY A 315 9.39 30.52 3.22
N ILE A 316 10.18 30.11 2.23
CA ILE A 316 10.71 31.00 1.18
C ILE A 316 9.97 30.80 -0.14
N VAL A 317 9.88 29.55 -0.62
CA VAL A 317 9.28 29.22 -1.93
C VAL A 317 8.20 28.16 -1.80
N GLY A 318 7.00 28.41 -2.31
CA GLY A 318 5.94 27.39 -2.38
C GLY A 318 6.35 26.18 -3.23
N SER A 319 6.55 26.40 -4.54
CA SER A 319 6.92 25.35 -5.50
C SER A 319 8.16 25.71 -6.32
N GLY A 320 9.15 24.83 -6.29
CA GLY A 320 10.40 24.96 -7.01
C GLY A 320 10.56 23.94 -8.15
N MET A 321 10.96 24.42 -9.33
CA MET A 321 11.38 23.57 -10.46
C MET A 321 12.73 24.02 -11.01
N LYS A 322 13.77 23.18 -10.89
CA LYS A 322 15.15 23.51 -11.27
C LYS A 322 15.67 24.84 -10.69
N GLN A 323 15.09 25.25 -9.57
CA GLN A 323 15.48 26.44 -8.83
C GLN A 323 16.76 26.17 -8.04
N GLU A 324 17.48 27.24 -7.73
CA GLU A 324 18.69 27.23 -6.92
C GLU A 324 18.46 28.09 -5.68
N ILE A 325 18.41 27.49 -4.49
CA ILE A 325 18.25 28.19 -3.21
C ILE A 325 19.54 28.05 -2.40
N TYR A 326 20.24 29.15 -2.17
CA TYR A 326 21.53 29.20 -1.51
C TYR A 326 21.54 30.17 -0.33
N ASN A 327 22.20 29.77 0.76
CA ASN A 327 22.54 30.69 1.85
C ASN A 327 21.31 31.39 2.47
N CYS A 328 20.16 30.72 2.53
CA CYS A 328 18.92 31.33 2.99
C CYS A 328 18.53 30.89 4.41
N THR A 329 17.87 31.77 5.16
CA THR A 329 17.30 31.45 6.45
C THR A 329 15.80 31.73 6.52
N ALA A 330 15.06 30.90 7.25
CA ALA A 330 13.64 31.05 7.44
C ALA A 330 13.26 30.81 8.91
N ASN A 331 12.64 31.81 9.54
CA ASN A 331 12.00 31.68 10.84
C ASN A 331 10.48 31.79 10.65
N VAL A 332 9.81 30.65 10.50
CA VAL A 332 8.45 30.60 9.94
C VAL A 332 7.49 29.73 10.73
N ASP A 333 6.25 30.21 10.86
CA ASP A 333 5.11 29.44 11.34
C ASP A 333 4.17 29.16 10.17
N LEU A 334 4.09 27.90 9.76
CA LEU A 334 3.36 27.45 8.59
C LEU A 334 2.13 26.62 9.00
N ARG A 335 1.00 26.83 8.33
CA ARG A 335 -0.16 25.95 8.38
C ARG A 335 -0.67 25.65 6.98
N SER A 336 -0.64 24.39 6.57
CA SER A 336 -1.00 23.93 5.22
C SER A 336 -2.19 22.97 5.28
N THR A 337 -3.35 23.39 4.77
CA THR A 337 -4.58 22.58 4.80
C THR A 337 -5.10 22.29 3.39
N ALA A 338 -5.44 21.04 3.08
CA ALA A 338 -6.02 20.68 1.79
C ALA A 338 -7.27 19.81 1.90
N VAL A 339 -8.31 20.14 1.13
CA VAL A 339 -9.49 19.28 0.97
C VAL A 339 -9.17 18.28 -0.15
N GLY A 340 -8.84 17.03 0.18
CA GLY A 340 -8.69 15.93 -0.80
C GLY A 340 -7.32 15.77 -1.47
N GLY A 341 -6.63 16.85 -1.83
CA GLY A 341 -5.26 16.81 -2.37
C GLY A 341 -4.15 16.76 -1.32
N THR A 342 -2.89 16.80 -1.75
CA THR A 342 -1.74 16.80 -0.83
C THR A 342 -1.53 18.18 -0.23
N ALA A 343 -1.42 18.24 1.10
CA ALA A 343 -0.99 19.44 1.81
C ALA A 343 0.53 19.35 2.05
N GLU A 344 1.31 20.09 1.29
CA GLU A 344 2.78 20.08 1.35
C GLU A 344 3.26 21.32 2.11
N ALA A 345 4.23 21.13 3.02
CA ALA A 345 4.84 22.25 3.73
C ALA A 345 6.31 22.02 4.05
N GLY A 346 7.16 23.01 3.75
CA GLY A 346 8.56 22.99 4.16
C GLY A 346 9.08 24.32 4.68
N GLY A 347 9.95 24.28 5.69
CA GLY A 347 10.49 25.50 6.30
C GLY A 347 11.27 26.39 5.33
N ILE A 348 11.86 25.82 4.26
CA ILE A 348 12.46 26.58 3.16
C ILE A 348 11.57 26.52 1.91
N VAL A 349 11.21 25.30 1.48
CA VAL A 349 10.49 25.08 0.23
C VAL A 349 9.35 24.07 0.40
N GLY A 350 8.19 24.32 -0.18
CA GLY A 350 7.10 23.33 -0.17
C GLY A 350 7.49 22.07 -0.95
N ILE A 351 7.86 22.25 -2.21
CA ILE A 351 8.42 21.19 -3.07
C ILE A 351 9.65 21.67 -3.85
N THR A 352 10.68 20.83 -3.92
CA THR A 352 11.80 21.02 -4.85
C THR A 352 11.82 19.90 -5.89
N ASN A 353 11.81 20.24 -7.18
CA ASN A 353 11.87 19.27 -8.28
C ASN A 353 13.04 19.57 -9.20
N ARG A 354 14.04 18.68 -9.23
CA ARG A 354 15.31 18.84 -9.97
C ARG A 354 16.00 20.19 -9.69
N GLY A 355 15.72 20.80 -8.55
CA GLY A 355 16.39 21.99 -8.03
C GLY A 355 17.28 21.66 -6.84
N ILE A 356 18.03 22.65 -6.39
CA ILE A 356 18.96 22.53 -5.26
C ILE A 356 18.55 23.46 -4.12
N VAL A 357 18.60 22.94 -2.89
CA VAL A 357 18.53 23.71 -1.67
C VAL A 357 19.81 23.44 -0.89
N ALA A 358 20.68 24.44 -0.83
CA ALA A 358 22.00 24.28 -0.23
C ALA A 358 22.31 25.39 0.76
N ASN A 359 22.96 25.02 1.87
CA ASN A 359 23.43 25.98 2.86
C ASN A 359 22.29 26.81 3.48
N CYS A 360 21.16 26.17 3.79
CA CYS A 360 19.94 26.84 4.25
C CYS A 360 19.54 26.41 5.67
N ARG A 361 18.79 27.27 6.36
CA ARG A 361 18.30 27.02 7.72
C ARG A 361 16.82 27.33 7.90
N SER A 362 16.11 26.48 8.64
CA SER A 362 14.73 26.75 9.07
C SER A 362 14.53 26.60 10.59
N THR A 363 13.67 27.46 11.16
CA THR A 363 13.16 27.38 12.53
C THR A 363 11.70 27.81 12.61
N GLY A 364 10.97 27.33 13.63
CA GLY A 364 9.56 27.67 13.83
C GLY A 364 8.66 26.43 13.81
N LYS A 365 7.45 26.54 13.28
CA LYS A 365 6.44 25.47 13.35
C LYS A 365 5.82 25.16 12.00
N ILE A 366 5.47 23.90 11.78
CA ILE A 366 4.64 23.44 10.66
C ILE A 366 3.41 22.73 11.23
N GLY A 367 2.24 23.14 10.79
CA GLY A 367 0.96 22.55 11.12
C GLY A 367 0.14 22.26 9.88
N GLY A 368 -0.95 21.52 10.01
CA GLY A 368 -1.95 21.44 8.94
C GLY A 368 -2.64 20.11 8.82
N SER A 369 -3.50 19.98 7.82
CA SER A 369 -4.37 18.83 7.69
C SER A 369 -4.75 18.53 6.25
N THR A 370 -5.22 17.31 6.02
CA THR A 370 -5.88 16.95 4.77
C THR A 370 -7.03 16.02 5.05
N ASP A 371 -8.06 16.14 4.22
CA ASP A 371 -9.27 15.32 4.29
C ASP A 371 -9.22 14.23 3.23
N ARG A 372 -9.18 12.96 3.65
CA ARG A 372 -9.09 11.77 2.77
C ARG A 372 -10.39 11.44 2.03
N VAL A 373 -11.23 12.44 1.76
CA VAL A 373 -12.65 12.24 1.45
C VAL A 373 -12.87 11.55 0.09
N GLN A 374 -11.93 11.59 -0.87
CA GLN A 374 -12.16 10.96 -2.18
C GLN A 374 -11.05 10.20 -2.91
N GLU A 375 -9.74 10.32 -2.67
CA GLU A 375 -8.81 9.25 -3.14
C GLU A 375 -7.35 9.27 -2.66
N GLU A 376 -6.74 10.38 -2.22
CA GLU A 376 -5.27 10.38 -1.96
C GLU A 376 -4.69 11.44 -1.00
N GLY A 377 -5.51 12.28 -0.35
CA GLY A 377 -5.02 13.39 0.49
C GLY A 377 -4.08 12.96 1.64
N MET A 378 -2.83 13.46 1.61
CA MET A 378 -1.82 13.27 2.66
C MET A 378 -1.12 14.61 2.96
N THR A 379 -0.67 14.80 4.19
CA THR A 379 0.21 15.91 4.58
C THR A 379 1.65 15.47 4.38
N ALA A 380 2.46 16.28 3.69
CA ALA A 380 3.89 16.03 3.49
C ALA A 380 4.69 17.21 4.06
N PHE A 381 5.14 17.08 5.30
CA PHE A 381 5.74 18.16 6.08
C PHE A 381 7.19 17.85 6.41
N GLY A 382 8.08 18.77 6.04
CA GLY A 382 9.50 18.62 6.34
C GLY A 382 10.15 19.90 6.80
N GLY A 383 11.12 19.81 7.71
CA GLY A 383 11.73 21.01 8.26
C GLY A 383 12.42 21.89 7.22
N ILE A 384 13.04 21.32 6.18
CA ILE A 384 13.59 22.06 5.03
C ILE A 384 12.62 22.01 3.85
N ALA A 385 12.18 20.81 3.47
CA ALA A 385 11.30 20.60 2.32
C ALA A 385 10.12 19.70 2.64
N GLY A 386 8.91 20.09 2.23
CA GLY A 386 7.74 19.20 2.29
C GLY A 386 7.96 17.97 1.41
N VAL A 387 8.30 18.20 0.14
CA VAL A 387 8.65 17.16 -0.83
C VAL A 387 10.01 17.44 -1.48
N ASN A 388 10.91 16.45 -1.47
CA ASN A 388 12.20 16.48 -2.15
C ASN A 388 12.19 15.59 -3.40
N GLY A 389 12.33 16.20 -4.57
CA GLY A 389 12.66 15.57 -5.85
C GLY A 389 13.87 16.23 -6.52
N GLY A 390 14.76 16.82 -5.73
CA GLY A 390 16.01 17.44 -6.15
C GLY A 390 17.14 17.08 -5.19
N THR A 391 18.04 18.04 -4.94
CA THR A 391 19.19 17.87 -4.04
C THR A 391 19.10 18.83 -2.87
N ILE A 392 19.16 18.30 -1.65
CA ILE A 392 19.28 19.07 -0.40
C ILE A 392 20.66 18.81 0.20
N VAL A 393 21.43 19.85 0.49
CA VAL A 393 22.80 19.68 1.01
C VAL A 393 23.19 20.77 2.00
N ASN A 394 23.90 20.40 3.07
CA ASN A 394 24.42 21.35 4.05
C ASN A 394 23.34 22.23 4.69
N THR A 395 22.24 21.63 5.14
CA THR A 395 21.10 22.36 5.71
C THR A 395 20.90 22.08 7.20
N TYR A 396 20.21 22.98 7.91
CA TYR A 396 19.85 22.79 9.32
C TYR A 396 18.38 23.09 9.61
N SER A 397 17.68 22.17 10.26
CA SER A 397 16.27 22.34 10.66
C SER A 397 16.09 22.27 12.17
N CYS A 398 15.30 23.18 12.72
CA CYS A 398 14.83 23.18 14.11
C CYS A 398 13.35 23.55 14.13
N MET A 399 12.54 22.78 13.41
CA MET A 399 11.10 22.99 13.23
C MET A 399 10.30 22.00 14.08
N ASP A 400 9.30 22.48 14.83
CA ASP A 400 8.25 21.60 15.37
C ASP A 400 7.21 21.33 14.28
N ILE A 401 6.89 20.07 14.00
CA ILE A 401 6.02 19.64 12.91
C ILE A 401 4.85 18.82 13.46
N VAL A 402 3.64 19.28 13.22
CA VAL A 402 2.40 18.65 13.68
C VAL A 402 1.43 18.48 12.51
N SER A 403 1.20 17.23 12.11
CA SER A 403 0.12 16.90 11.20
C SER A 403 -1.16 16.59 11.98
N ASP A 404 -2.24 17.30 11.67
CA ASP A 404 -3.55 17.05 12.25
C ASP A 404 -4.18 15.77 11.64
N SER A 405 -3.67 15.27 10.50
CA SER A 405 -4.17 14.08 9.81
C SER A 405 -3.09 12.99 9.73
N TYR A 406 -3.48 11.73 9.89
CA TYR A 406 -2.55 10.59 9.78
C TYR A 406 -1.75 10.58 8.47
N THR A 407 -0.42 10.55 8.60
CA THR A 407 0.53 10.55 7.47
C THR A 407 1.85 9.83 7.79
N HIS A 408 2.56 9.37 6.76
CA HIS A 408 3.94 8.88 6.88
C HIS A 408 4.98 9.94 6.48
N TYR A 409 4.54 11.09 5.97
CA TYR A 409 5.39 12.05 5.29
C TYR A 409 5.79 13.22 6.20
N VAL A 410 6.05 12.97 7.48
CA VAL A 410 6.57 13.95 8.44
C VAL A 410 8.02 13.63 8.78
N GLY A 411 8.95 14.53 8.46
CA GLY A 411 10.37 14.36 8.78
C GLY A 411 11.06 15.67 9.16
N ALA A 412 12.09 15.58 10.00
CA ALA A 412 12.78 16.75 10.55
C ALA A 412 13.52 17.56 9.49
N VAL A 413 13.93 16.96 8.36
CA VAL A 413 14.53 17.62 7.21
C VAL A 413 13.60 17.57 6.00
N VAL A 414 13.06 16.38 5.67
CA VAL A 414 12.20 16.16 4.50
C VAL A 414 10.94 15.40 4.88
N GLY A 415 9.77 15.84 4.41
CA GLY A 415 8.53 15.08 4.55
C GLY A 415 8.52 13.85 3.66
N TRP A 416 8.52 14.06 2.33
CA TRP A 416 8.58 13.03 1.31
C TRP A 416 9.83 13.15 0.42
N ALA A 417 10.71 12.14 0.45
CA ALA A 417 11.80 11.98 -0.52
C ALA A 417 11.39 11.04 -1.66
N THR A 418 11.40 11.56 -2.89
CA THR A 418 11.07 10.80 -4.11
C THR A 418 12.22 9.87 -4.57
N GLY A 419 12.00 9.01 -5.56
CA GLY A 419 13.01 8.03 -6.03
C GLY A 419 14.25 8.64 -6.68
N ILE A 420 14.24 9.95 -6.96
CA ILE A 420 15.37 10.73 -7.49
C ILE A 420 15.93 11.73 -6.47
N ALA A 421 15.43 11.71 -5.24
CA ALA A 421 15.79 12.65 -4.20
C ALA A 421 17.15 12.31 -3.60
N ASP A 422 17.95 13.35 -3.38
CA ASP A 422 19.21 13.26 -2.69
C ASP A 422 19.26 14.25 -1.51
N THR A 423 19.65 13.78 -0.34
CA THR A 423 19.82 14.60 0.88
C THR A 423 21.19 14.32 1.50
N PHE A 424 22.02 15.35 1.64
CA PHE A 424 23.40 15.20 2.08
C PHE A 424 23.75 16.13 3.22
N GLN A 425 24.61 15.68 4.13
CA GLN A 425 25.34 16.56 5.06
C GLN A 425 24.41 17.56 5.77
N SER A 426 23.22 17.09 6.15
CA SER A 426 22.15 17.96 6.64
C SER A 426 21.76 17.54 8.04
N TYR A 427 21.48 18.51 8.88
CA TYR A 427 21.33 18.31 10.31
C TYR A 427 19.97 18.78 10.79
N TYR A 428 19.53 18.24 11.91
CA TYR A 428 18.28 18.66 12.53
C TYR A 428 18.40 18.61 14.05
N ASP A 429 17.60 19.44 14.73
CA ASP A 429 17.52 19.43 16.18
C ASP A 429 16.78 18.16 16.64
N ALA A 430 17.47 17.33 17.42
CA ALA A 430 16.94 16.10 18.01
C ALA A 430 15.68 16.34 18.86
N ASN A 431 15.53 17.54 19.42
CA ASN A 431 14.42 17.92 20.30
C ASN A 431 13.19 18.44 19.55
N SER A 432 13.24 18.54 18.22
CA SER A 432 12.10 18.94 17.40
C SER A 432 10.91 18.01 17.63
N ILE A 433 9.72 18.57 17.81
CA ILE A 433 8.49 17.80 18.02
C ILE A 433 7.95 17.36 16.66
N LEU A 434 7.77 16.05 16.44
CA LEU A 434 7.14 15.51 15.23
C LEU A 434 5.86 14.74 15.62
N VAL A 435 4.71 15.10 15.04
CA VAL A 435 3.42 14.44 15.26
C VAL A 435 2.78 14.11 13.91
N VAL A 436 2.35 12.85 13.74
CA VAL A 436 1.76 12.36 12.47
C VAL A 436 0.24 12.24 12.49
N ASP A 437 -0.40 12.40 13.65
CA ASP A 437 -1.86 12.48 13.79
C ASP A 437 -2.21 13.10 15.16
N ASP A 438 -2.71 14.33 15.14
CA ASP A 438 -3.10 15.09 16.34
C ASP A 438 -4.63 15.12 16.56
N LYS A 439 -5.44 14.63 15.61
CA LYS A 439 -6.92 14.65 15.72
C LYS A 439 -7.49 13.41 16.42
N THR A 440 -6.71 12.34 16.55
CA THR A 440 -7.14 11.13 17.28
C THR A 440 -6.83 11.23 18.78
N LYS A 441 -7.49 10.38 19.59
CA LYS A 441 -7.27 10.35 21.04
C LYS A 441 -5.89 9.85 21.44
N ASP A 442 -5.17 9.23 20.51
CA ASP A 442 -3.88 8.58 20.71
C ASP A 442 -2.79 9.32 19.93
N ARG A 443 -2.55 10.61 20.28
CA ARG A 443 -1.57 11.50 19.62
C ARG A 443 -0.30 10.74 19.21
N HIS A 444 -0.05 10.64 17.92
CA HIS A 444 1.05 9.86 17.38
C HIS A 444 2.33 10.71 17.29
N VAL A 445 3.12 10.72 18.35
CA VAL A 445 4.42 11.40 18.41
C VAL A 445 5.52 10.51 17.83
N VAL A 446 6.34 11.06 16.92
CA VAL A 446 7.52 10.41 16.36
C VAL A 446 8.73 10.74 17.25
N SER A 447 9.17 9.77 18.06
CA SER A 447 10.28 9.93 18.99
C SER A 447 11.24 8.72 18.96
N PRO A 448 12.55 8.93 18.73
CA PRO A 448 13.17 10.21 18.39
C PRO A 448 12.70 10.72 17.02
N SER A 449 12.92 12.00 16.74
CA SER A 449 12.61 12.59 15.44
C SER A 449 13.41 11.93 14.32
N ILE A 450 12.74 11.62 13.21
CA ILE A 450 13.35 11.03 12.02
C ILE A 450 13.68 12.12 10.99
N PRO A 451 14.80 12.04 10.25
CA PRO A 451 15.18 13.08 9.29
C PRO A 451 14.29 13.13 8.06
N ILE A 452 13.80 11.98 7.60
CA ILE A 452 12.97 11.83 6.41
C ILE A 452 11.72 11.05 6.82
N GLY A 453 10.53 11.59 6.55
CA GLY A 453 9.27 10.92 6.85
C GLY A 453 9.08 9.67 6.00
N TRP A 454 9.09 9.85 4.67
CA TRP A 454 9.00 8.75 3.71
C TRP A 454 10.08 8.86 2.65
N ALA A 455 10.78 7.74 2.39
CA ALA A 455 11.78 7.62 1.34
C ALA A 455 11.38 6.54 0.33
N VAL A 456 11.48 6.85 -0.95
CA VAL A 456 11.18 5.90 -2.02
C VAL A 456 12.39 5.00 -2.27
N GLY A 457 12.31 3.72 -1.89
CA GLY A 457 13.35 2.73 -2.17
C GLY A 457 13.57 2.45 -3.67
N ALA A 458 14.72 1.87 -4.02
CA ALA A 458 15.08 1.53 -5.41
C ALA A 458 14.02 0.67 -6.09
N GLY A 459 13.92 0.79 -7.41
CA GLY A 459 12.90 0.07 -8.15
C GLY A 459 13.00 0.29 -9.64
N VAL A 460 11.92 -0.04 -10.31
CA VAL A 460 11.78 0.10 -11.76
C VAL A 460 10.46 0.81 -12.00
N THR A 461 10.47 1.85 -12.83
CA THR A 461 9.24 2.53 -13.24
C THR A 461 8.35 1.59 -14.06
N GLU A 462 7.10 2.00 -14.32
CA GLU A 462 6.18 1.27 -15.19
C GLU A 462 6.73 1.07 -16.61
N ASP A 463 7.68 1.93 -17.03
CA ASP A 463 8.38 1.86 -18.32
C ASP A 463 9.64 0.98 -18.30
N GLY A 464 9.89 0.26 -17.21
CA GLY A 464 11.08 -0.61 -17.10
C GLY A 464 12.38 0.16 -16.78
N VAL A 465 12.30 1.45 -16.45
CA VAL A 465 13.48 2.26 -16.14
C VAL A 465 13.88 2.06 -14.69
N PRO A 466 15.07 1.52 -14.40
CA PRO A 466 15.53 1.39 -13.03
C PRO A 466 15.80 2.77 -12.44
N TYR A 467 15.39 2.97 -11.20
CA TYR A 467 15.78 4.11 -10.39
C TYR A 467 16.38 3.60 -9.09
N THR A 468 17.38 4.32 -8.61
CA THR A 468 18.26 3.90 -7.51
C THR A 468 17.67 4.13 -6.12
N GLY A 469 16.47 4.73 -6.04
CA GLY A 469 15.80 5.10 -4.79
C GLY A 469 16.38 6.36 -4.17
N SER A 470 15.68 6.96 -3.21
CA SER A 470 16.16 8.14 -2.47
C SER A 470 17.50 7.84 -1.80
N VAL A 471 18.42 8.81 -1.79
CA VAL A 471 19.70 8.70 -1.05
C VAL A 471 19.78 9.74 0.04
N ALA A 472 20.14 9.28 1.23
CA ALA A 472 20.48 10.11 2.36
C ALA A 472 21.89 9.73 2.86
N LEU A 473 22.80 10.69 2.94
CA LEU A 473 24.15 10.48 3.45
C LEU A 473 24.54 11.62 4.38
N ASP A 474 25.10 11.29 5.54
CA ASP A 474 25.47 12.26 6.58
C ASP A 474 24.27 13.15 7.00
N VAL A 475 23.09 12.55 7.12
CA VAL A 475 21.87 13.21 7.60
C VAL A 475 21.60 12.77 9.03
N GLU A 476 21.83 13.64 9.99
CA GLU A 476 21.87 13.24 11.40
C GLU A 476 21.37 14.32 12.35
N ALA A 477 20.87 13.88 13.51
CA ALA A 477 20.54 14.77 14.60
C ALA A 477 21.82 15.41 15.16
N ALA A 478 21.81 16.70 15.40
CA ALA A 478 22.89 17.41 16.07
C ALA A 478 22.33 18.56 16.87
N ASP A 479 22.89 18.80 18.06
CA ASP A 479 22.64 20.04 18.77
C ASP A 479 23.20 21.22 17.99
N LEU A 480 22.81 22.42 18.44
CA LEU A 480 23.15 23.68 17.79
C LEU A 480 24.66 23.85 17.51
N GLN A 481 25.46 23.53 18.51
CA GLN A 481 26.91 23.73 18.48
C GLN A 481 27.58 22.69 17.58
N GLY A 482 27.14 21.44 17.65
CA GLY A 482 27.60 20.35 16.80
C GLY A 482 27.24 20.56 15.34
N ALA A 483 25.98 20.95 15.06
CA ALA A 483 25.49 21.22 13.71
C ALA A 483 26.32 22.33 13.04
N THR A 484 26.50 23.47 13.72
CA THR A 484 27.23 24.63 13.16
C THR A 484 28.66 24.28 12.73
N LYS A 485 29.40 23.55 13.58
CA LYS A 485 30.78 23.14 13.26
C LYS A 485 30.84 22.22 12.05
N LYS A 486 29.90 21.27 11.96
CA LYS A 486 29.84 20.32 10.83
C LYS A 486 29.45 21.03 9.53
N LEU A 487 28.44 21.90 9.59
CA LEU A 487 27.97 22.69 8.45
C LEU A 487 29.06 23.59 7.86
N ASP A 488 29.83 24.30 8.71
CA ASP A 488 30.95 25.13 8.25
C ASP A 488 32.05 24.27 7.61
N ALA A 489 32.39 23.13 8.23
CA ALA A 489 33.41 22.22 7.72
C ALA A 489 33.03 21.61 6.35
N ASN A 490 31.75 21.27 6.16
CA ASN A 490 31.23 20.65 4.95
C ASN A 490 31.38 21.55 3.71
N ILE A 491 31.41 22.88 3.85
CA ILE A 491 31.53 23.81 2.71
C ILE A 491 32.76 23.47 1.86
N THR A 492 33.86 23.04 2.50
CA THR A 492 35.10 22.69 1.79
C THR A 492 35.11 21.27 1.20
N LYS A 493 34.09 20.46 1.49
CA LYS A 493 33.99 19.03 1.13
C LYS A 493 32.52 18.62 0.96
N LEU A 494 31.86 19.21 -0.03
CA LEU A 494 30.44 18.93 -0.26
C LEU A 494 30.23 17.55 -0.89
N CYS A 495 29.18 16.88 -0.44
CA CYS A 495 28.69 15.63 -1.01
C CYS A 495 27.84 15.83 -2.28
N ALA A 496 27.60 17.08 -2.71
CA ALA A 496 26.81 17.39 -3.90
C ALA A 496 27.52 18.40 -4.82
N ASP A 497 27.33 18.24 -6.14
CA ASP A 497 27.69 19.24 -7.13
C ASP A 497 26.61 20.34 -7.16
N LEU A 498 27.00 21.57 -6.84
CA LEU A 498 26.07 22.70 -6.76
C LEU A 498 25.58 23.20 -8.12
N SER A 499 26.22 22.82 -9.23
CA SER A 499 25.87 23.29 -10.58
C SER A 499 24.74 22.49 -11.25
N LYS A 500 24.29 21.38 -10.64
CA LYS A 500 23.31 20.47 -11.22
C LYS A 500 22.21 20.12 -10.22
N GLY A 501 20.99 20.60 -10.45
CA GLY A 501 19.86 20.46 -9.53
C GLY A 501 19.26 19.05 -9.31
N GLY A 502 19.83 17.96 -9.84
CA GLY A 502 19.38 16.61 -9.47
C GLY A 502 19.99 15.47 -10.31
N ARG A 503 19.70 14.21 -9.93
CA ARG A 503 20.20 12.97 -10.54
C ARG A 503 19.96 12.89 -12.06
N GLN A 504 20.97 13.32 -12.82
CA GLN A 504 21.13 13.04 -14.26
C GLN A 504 22.43 12.26 -14.49
N GLU A 505 22.58 11.64 -15.67
CA GLU A 505 23.80 10.90 -16.01
C GLU A 505 25.04 11.83 -15.93
N GLY A 506 26.02 11.49 -15.09
CA GLY A 506 27.19 12.34 -14.82
C GLY A 506 26.98 13.47 -13.79
N HIS A 507 26.00 13.32 -12.88
CA HIS A 507 25.77 14.22 -11.72
C HIS A 507 26.93 14.24 -10.72
N TRP A 508 27.62 13.11 -10.53
CA TRP A 508 28.77 13.00 -9.62
C TRP A 508 30.13 13.24 -10.28
N LYS A 509 30.19 14.14 -11.27
CA LYS A 509 31.46 14.49 -11.90
C LYS A 509 32.06 15.69 -11.18
N PRO A 510 33.38 15.74 -10.97
CA PRO A 510 34.03 16.97 -10.51
C PRO A 510 33.76 18.08 -11.52
N SER A 511 32.90 19.03 -11.18
CA SER A 511 32.78 20.31 -11.86
C SER A 511 33.26 21.41 -10.92
N GLN A 512 33.80 22.49 -11.48
CA GLN A 512 34.14 23.66 -10.69
C GLN A 512 32.85 24.47 -10.47
N SER A 513 32.27 24.34 -9.27
CA SER A 513 31.13 25.16 -8.87
C SER A 513 31.53 26.64 -8.89
N GLU A 514 30.86 27.45 -9.72
CA GLU A 514 30.94 28.91 -9.64
C GLU A 514 30.16 29.47 -8.43
N ASN A 515 29.34 28.63 -7.78
CA ASN A 515 28.53 28.99 -6.63
C ASN A 515 29.36 28.94 -5.34
N ALA A 516 29.54 30.10 -4.70
CA ALA A 516 30.18 30.21 -3.39
C ALA A 516 29.14 30.25 -2.25
N LEU A 517 29.45 29.53 -1.17
CA LEU A 517 28.61 29.40 0.02
C LEU A 517 29.13 30.29 1.16
N ASN A 518 28.21 30.77 1.98
CA ASN A 518 28.48 31.55 3.18
C ASN A 518 28.92 30.64 4.34
N ARG A 519 29.84 31.13 5.18
CA ARG A 519 30.27 30.40 6.38
C ARG A 519 29.19 30.34 7.45
N TRP A 520 29.22 29.26 8.23
CA TRP A 520 28.35 29.12 9.40
C TRP A 520 29.08 29.63 10.64
N VAL A 521 28.40 30.46 11.42
CA VAL A 521 28.86 30.90 12.74
C VAL A 521 27.85 30.54 13.82
N LEU A 522 28.41 30.24 14.99
CA LEU A 522 27.64 29.92 16.18
C LEU A 522 27.34 31.20 16.94
N ASN A 523 26.12 31.69 16.80
CA ASN A 523 25.50 32.62 17.74
C ASN A 523 24.50 31.83 18.63
N ASP A 524 23.56 32.47 19.32
CA ASP A 524 22.46 31.78 20.05
C ASP A 524 21.67 30.79 19.15
N LYS A 525 21.87 30.90 17.84
CA LYS A 525 21.32 30.12 16.73
C LYS A 525 22.36 30.05 15.58
N PRO A 526 22.46 28.97 14.78
CA PRO A 526 23.37 28.86 13.65
C PRO A 526 22.98 29.91 12.61
N SER A 527 23.94 30.71 12.19
CA SER A 527 23.73 31.81 11.25
C SER A 527 24.78 31.81 10.17
N LEU A 528 24.46 32.42 9.05
CA LEU A 528 25.35 32.54 7.90
C LEU A 528 26.00 33.92 7.90
N ILE A 529 27.30 33.99 7.62
CA ILE A 529 28.03 35.26 7.44
C ILE A 529 28.57 35.39 6.01
N GLU A 530 28.81 36.61 5.56
CA GLU A 530 29.22 36.92 4.18
C GLU A 530 30.62 36.44 3.78
N GLU A 531 31.38 35.80 4.68
CA GLU A 531 32.65 35.18 4.28
C GLU A 531 32.37 34.04 3.29
N ARG A 532 32.74 34.24 2.03
CA ARG A 532 32.43 33.32 0.93
C ARG A 532 33.56 32.32 0.69
N ILE A 533 33.20 31.04 0.64
CA ILE A 533 34.12 29.96 0.30
C ILE A 533 33.62 29.31 -1.00
N ARG A 534 34.55 29.12 -1.96
CA ARG A 534 34.29 28.27 -3.13
C ARG A 534 34.34 26.82 -2.67
N PRO A 535 33.22 26.08 -2.73
CA PRO A 535 33.19 24.73 -2.22
C PRO A 535 33.95 23.78 -3.16
N ALA A 536 34.54 22.74 -2.57
CA ALA A 536 35.08 21.62 -3.32
C ALA A 536 34.18 20.41 -3.13
N TYR A 537 33.82 19.76 -4.24
CA TYR A 537 33.11 18.49 -4.21
C TYR A 537 34.03 17.37 -3.71
N ASP A 538 33.57 16.58 -2.73
CA ASP A 538 34.30 15.39 -2.30
C ASP A 538 34.15 14.30 -3.37
N ALA A 539 35.20 14.10 -4.16
CA ALA A 539 35.27 13.08 -5.19
C ALA A 539 35.07 11.64 -4.65
N LYS A 540 35.25 11.40 -3.34
CA LYS A 540 34.97 10.09 -2.72
C LYS A 540 33.48 9.86 -2.45
N THR A 541 32.66 10.91 -2.49
CA THR A 541 31.22 10.81 -2.24
C THR A 541 30.54 9.86 -3.21
N SER A 542 30.96 9.83 -4.48
CA SER A 542 30.45 8.88 -5.46
C SER A 542 30.56 7.43 -4.95
N ALA A 543 31.71 7.06 -4.37
CA ALA A 543 31.94 5.74 -3.81
C ALA A 543 31.17 5.51 -2.50
N ARG A 544 31.03 6.53 -1.64
CA ARG A 544 30.19 6.45 -0.42
C ARG A 544 28.73 6.21 -0.78
N ILE A 545 28.19 6.93 -1.76
CA ILE A 545 26.82 6.76 -2.23
C ILE A 545 26.64 5.37 -2.84
N GLU A 546 27.55 4.94 -3.71
CA GLU A 546 27.53 3.59 -4.30
C GLU A 546 27.47 2.48 -3.22
N SER A 547 28.09 2.69 -2.06
CA SER A 547 28.02 1.76 -0.93
C SER A 547 26.68 1.75 -0.17
N LEU A 548 25.93 2.86 -0.22
CA LEU A 548 24.64 3.05 0.47
C LEU A 548 23.43 2.67 -0.38
N LEU A 549 23.62 2.56 -1.69
CA LEU A 549 22.63 1.94 -2.55
C LEU A 549 22.42 0.51 -2.05
N PRO A 550 21.17 0.04 -1.87
CA PRO A 550 20.90 -1.30 -1.38
C PRO A 550 21.71 -2.32 -2.18
N LYS A 551 22.66 -2.94 -1.48
CA LYS A 551 23.38 -4.10 -1.98
C LYS A 551 22.49 -5.30 -1.72
N ALA A 552 22.27 -6.13 -2.73
CA ALA A 552 21.46 -7.33 -2.57
C ALA A 552 22.06 -8.19 -1.44
N ASP A 553 21.35 -8.34 -0.33
CA ASP A 553 21.81 -9.21 0.77
C ASP A 553 21.90 -10.65 0.25
N GLU A 554 23.12 -11.18 0.26
CA GLU A 554 23.57 -12.29 -0.58
C GLU A 554 24.09 -13.47 0.20
N HIS A 555 23.37 -13.86 1.26
CA HIS A 555 23.57 -15.20 1.76
C HIS A 555 23.11 -16.20 0.68
N LEU A 556 24.09 -16.82 0.02
CA LEU A 556 23.87 -17.90 -0.92
C LEU A 556 23.53 -19.16 -0.13
N LEU A 557 22.48 -19.85 -0.54
CA LEU A 557 22.10 -21.12 0.06
C LEU A 557 23.05 -22.23 -0.42
N PRO A 558 23.37 -23.23 0.43
CA PRO A 558 24.25 -24.34 0.07
C PRO A 558 23.70 -25.19 -1.07
N GLY A 559 24.61 -25.79 -1.84
CA GLY A 559 24.30 -26.78 -2.86
C GLY A 559 25.07 -26.57 -4.17
N ALA A 560 24.74 -27.41 -5.16
CA ALA A 560 25.32 -27.34 -6.50
C ALA A 560 24.36 -26.62 -7.45
N PHE A 561 24.75 -25.44 -7.92
CA PHE A 561 23.95 -24.58 -8.77
C PHE A 561 24.63 -24.38 -10.11
N TYR A 562 23.83 -24.14 -11.14
CA TYR A 562 24.35 -23.88 -12.48
C TYR A 562 24.12 -22.43 -12.84
N GLY A 563 25.00 -21.86 -13.67
CA GLY A 563 24.90 -20.46 -14.06
C GLY A 563 25.30 -20.27 -15.51
N ARG A 564 24.50 -19.54 -16.27
CA ARG A 564 24.76 -19.27 -17.69
C ARG A 564 24.80 -17.78 -17.95
N SER A 565 25.79 -17.37 -18.74
CA SER A 565 25.84 -16.03 -19.33
C SER A 565 24.58 -15.72 -20.16
N ARG A 566 24.27 -14.43 -20.35
CA ARG A 566 23.04 -13.99 -21.01
C ARG A 566 22.98 -14.44 -22.47
N ASP A 567 24.13 -14.46 -23.15
CA ASP A 567 24.26 -14.92 -24.54
C ASP A 567 24.48 -16.44 -24.67
N GLY A 568 24.56 -17.17 -23.55
CA GLY A 568 24.78 -18.61 -23.53
C GLY A 568 26.23 -19.04 -23.79
N SER A 569 27.17 -18.11 -23.98
CA SER A 569 28.56 -18.40 -24.35
C SER A 569 29.38 -19.09 -23.27
N VAL A 570 29.03 -18.88 -22.01
CA VAL A 570 29.63 -19.47 -20.81
C VAL A 570 28.57 -20.16 -19.95
N LEU A 571 28.87 -21.38 -19.53
CA LEU A 571 28.13 -22.18 -18.57
C LEU A 571 29.05 -22.67 -17.46
N ILE A 572 28.63 -22.49 -16.21
CA ILE A 572 29.35 -22.95 -15.03
C ILE A 572 28.45 -23.78 -14.11
N ARG A 573 29.07 -24.65 -13.30
CA ARG A 573 28.48 -25.29 -12.13
C ARG A 573 29.27 -24.87 -10.91
N ALA A 574 28.60 -24.33 -9.90
CA ALA A 574 29.22 -23.92 -8.66
C ALA A 574 28.68 -24.72 -7.47
N GLU A 575 29.56 -25.09 -6.56
CA GLU A 575 29.22 -25.70 -5.27
C GLU A 575 29.38 -24.65 -4.17
N ILE A 576 28.36 -24.54 -3.34
CA ILE A 576 28.28 -23.58 -2.23
C ILE A 576 28.11 -24.40 -0.95
N ASP A 577 28.90 -24.12 0.08
CA ASP A 577 28.80 -24.79 1.38
C ASP A 577 27.72 -24.20 2.30
N ASP A 578 27.55 -24.82 3.46
CA ASP A 578 26.57 -24.43 4.49
C ASP A 578 26.79 -23.02 5.06
N SER A 579 27.97 -22.42 4.85
CA SER A 579 28.27 -21.03 5.23
C SER A 579 27.96 -20.02 4.12
N GLY A 580 27.50 -20.48 2.95
CA GLY A 580 27.26 -19.66 1.77
C GLY A 580 28.53 -19.32 0.98
N ALA A 581 29.66 -19.98 1.29
CA ALA A 581 30.93 -19.77 0.60
C ALA A 581 31.07 -20.69 -0.62
N TRP A 582 31.76 -20.18 -1.65
CA TRP A 582 32.04 -20.91 -2.88
C TRP A 582 33.09 -22.01 -2.63
N GLN A 583 32.69 -23.26 -2.76
CA GLN A 583 33.58 -24.43 -2.64
C GLN A 583 34.22 -24.82 -3.96
N LYS A 584 33.45 -24.76 -5.05
CA LYS A 584 33.90 -25.13 -6.39
C LYS A 584 33.19 -24.29 -7.43
N ILE A 585 33.88 -23.91 -8.50
CA ILE A 585 33.26 -23.37 -9.72
C ILE A 585 33.93 -24.09 -10.89
N GLU A 586 33.14 -24.87 -11.60
CA GLU A 586 33.54 -25.67 -12.75
C GLU A 586 32.94 -25.06 -14.02
N THR A 587 33.75 -24.89 -15.05
CA THR A 587 33.28 -24.42 -16.35
C THR A 587 32.82 -25.61 -17.18
N LEU A 588 31.55 -25.66 -17.51
CA LEU A 588 30.96 -26.73 -18.32
C LEU A 588 31.05 -26.42 -19.81
N SER A 589 30.94 -25.15 -20.19
CA SER A 589 31.18 -24.68 -21.56
C SER A 589 31.63 -23.22 -21.58
N GLY A 590 32.27 -22.82 -22.68
CA GLY A 590 32.83 -21.48 -22.85
C GLY A 590 34.24 -21.32 -22.31
N SER A 591 34.82 -20.14 -22.53
CA SER A 591 36.14 -19.75 -22.00
C SER A 591 35.95 -18.74 -20.89
N VAL A 592 36.57 -18.98 -19.73
CA VAL A 592 36.48 -18.12 -18.56
C VAL A 592 37.87 -17.87 -17.96
N ASP A 593 38.02 -16.75 -17.26
CA ASP A 593 39.24 -16.44 -16.52
C ASP A 593 39.36 -17.30 -15.26
N ALA A 594 40.21 -18.32 -15.32
CA ALA A 594 40.47 -19.22 -14.19
C ALA A 594 41.07 -18.50 -12.96
N ALA A 595 41.79 -17.38 -13.14
CA ALA A 595 42.33 -16.60 -12.04
C ALA A 595 41.21 -15.85 -11.30
N ALA A 596 40.20 -15.37 -12.02
CA ALA A 596 39.01 -14.77 -11.44
C ALA A 596 38.21 -15.77 -10.60
N ILE A 597 38.00 -16.98 -11.12
CA ILE A 597 37.37 -18.08 -10.37
C ILE A 597 38.17 -18.42 -9.11
N GLY A 598 39.49 -18.57 -9.22
CA GLY A 598 40.35 -18.90 -8.09
C GLY A 598 40.28 -17.86 -6.97
N LYS A 599 40.18 -16.56 -7.31
CA LYS A 599 40.01 -15.49 -6.31
C LYS A 599 38.66 -15.56 -5.61
N LEU A 600 37.58 -15.90 -6.33
CA LEU A 600 36.24 -16.06 -5.73
C LEU A 600 36.20 -17.23 -4.75
N LEU A 601 36.79 -18.38 -5.12
CA LEU A 601 36.88 -19.56 -4.25
C LEU A 601 37.67 -19.32 -2.96
N ARG A 602 38.67 -18.43 -2.99
CA ARG A 602 39.47 -18.05 -1.82
C ARG A 602 38.90 -16.86 -1.04
N GLY A 603 37.77 -16.28 -1.48
CA GLY A 603 37.22 -15.06 -0.91
C GLY A 603 38.10 -13.81 -1.11
N GLU A 604 39.03 -13.85 -2.07
CA GLU A 604 39.97 -12.76 -2.40
C GLU A 604 39.39 -11.73 -3.39
N ALA A 605 38.22 -12.00 -3.96
CA ALA A 605 37.51 -11.09 -4.86
C ALA A 605 35.99 -11.17 -4.64
N ASP A 606 35.33 -10.03 -4.78
CA ASP A 606 33.88 -9.93 -4.90
C ASP A 606 33.47 -10.14 -6.36
N TYR A 607 32.42 -10.91 -6.62
CA TYR A 607 31.92 -11.12 -7.98
C TYR A 607 31.45 -9.79 -8.61
N GLU A 608 31.01 -8.81 -7.80
CA GLU A 608 30.65 -7.47 -8.27
C GLU A 608 31.85 -6.71 -8.86
N ASN A 609 33.08 -7.10 -8.50
CA ASN A 609 34.30 -6.52 -9.04
C ASN A 609 34.85 -7.27 -10.26
N LEU A 610 34.17 -8.34 -10.72
CA LEU A 610 34.51 -8.95 -12.01
C LEU A 610 34.25 -7.94 -13.15
N PRO A 611 35.09 -7.94 -14.19
CA PRO A 611 34.81 -7.18 -15.40
C PRO A 611 33.48 -7.65 -16.00
N LYS A 612 32.76 -6.75 -16.69
CA LYS A 612 31.59 -7.13 -17.49
C LYS A 612 32.02 -8.22 -18.48
N SER A 613 31.61 -9.45 -18.20
CA SER A 613 32.08 -10.66 -18.86
C SER A 613 31.01 -11.74 -18.74
N ALA A 614 31.04 -12.70 -19.65
CA ALA A 614 30.16 -13.86 -19.63
C ALA A 614 30.28 -14.65 -18.31
N LEU A 615 31.48 -14.71 -17.70
CA LEU A 615 31.69 -15.29 -16.37
C LEU A 615 30.92 -14.55 -15.27
N LYS A 616 30.97 -13.21 -15.23
CA LYS A 616 30.23 -12.42 -14.23
C LYS A 616 28.73 -12.65 -14.34
N GLU A 617 28.22 -12.74 -15.56
CA GLU A 617 26.81 -13.04 -15.81
C GLU A 617 26.44 -14.45 -15.36
N ALA A 618 27.27 -15.45 -15.67
CA ALA A 618 27.07 -16.82 -15.22
C ALA A 618 27.10 -16.93 -13.69
N ILE A 619 28.01 -16.22 -13.00
CA ILE A 619 28.09 -16.22 -11.53
C ILE A 619 26.86 -15.55 -10.91
N ARG A 620 26.41 -14.40 -11.42
CA ARG A 620 25.15 -13.78 -10.98
C ARG A 620 23.96 -14.72 -11.11
N ASP A 621 23.95 -15.52 -12.17
CA ASP A 621 22.90 -16.50 -12.42
C ASP A 621 22.95 -17.67 -11.42
N VAL A 622 24.15 -18.18 -11.08
CA VAL A 622 24.32 -19.12 -9.95
C VAL A 622 23.75 -18.52 -8.66
N MET A 623 24.08 -17.26 -8.36
CA MET A 623 23.66 -16.61 -7.11
C MET A 623 22.15 -16.46 -7.01
N LEU A 624 21.50 -16.11 -8.13
CA LEU A 624 20.04 -16.06 -8.23
C LEU A 624 19.42 -17.44 -8.01
N ARG A 625 19.97 -18.47 -8.66
CA ARG A 625 19.51 -19.86 -8.53
C ARG A 625 19.74 -20.42 -7.13
N SER A 626 20.86 -20.09 -6.51
CA SER A 626 21.16 -20.42 -5.11
C SER A 626 20.10 -19.84 -4.16
N LYS A 627 19.79 -18.54 -4.28
CA LYS A 627 18.74 -17.89 -3.49
C LYS A 627 17.37 -18.54 -3.65
N ASN A 628 17.09 -19.10 -4.83
CA ASN A 628 15.83 -19.77 -5.16
C ASN A 628 15.86 -21.28 -4.90
N ARG A 629 17.00 -21.85 -4.44
CA ARG A 629 17.25 -23.30 -4.37
C ARG A 629 17.05 -24.04 -5.71
N ASP A 630 17.32 -23.37 -6.82
CA ASP A 630 17.18 -23.91 -8.17
C ASP A 630 18.45 -24.69 -8.58
N PHE A 631 18.44 -26.00 -8.34
CA PHE A 631 19.55 -26.90 -8.69
C PHE A 631 19.57 -27.33 -10.16
N THR A 632 18.65 -26.81 -10.99
CA THR A 632 18.53 -27.28 -12.37
C THR A 632 19.75 -26.87 -13.21
N GLY A 633 20.22 -27.81 -14.02
CA GLY A 633 21.34 -27.60 -14.93
C GLY A 633 20.96 -26.84 -16.19
N TYR A 634 21.97 -26.58 -17.01
CA TYR A 634 21.78 -26.13 -18.39
C TYR A 634 22.29 -27.21 -19.34
N GLY A 635 21.38 -27.68 -20.18
CA GLY A 635 21.63 -28.61 -21.27
C GLY A 635 20.34 -28.69 -22.06
N MET A 636 20.41 -28.93 -23.38
CA MET A 636 19.20 -29.35 -24.08
C MET A 636 18.74 -30.61 -23.36
N ALA A 637 17.64 -30.52 -22.63
CA ALA A 637 16.95 -31.71 -22.22
C ALA A 637 16.79 -32.54 -23.49
N ASP A 638 17.13 -33.82 -23.46
CA ASP A 638 16.67 -34.71 -24.50
C ASP A 638 15.15 -34.76 -24.34
N VAL A 639 14.47 -33.83 -25.01
CA VAL A 639 13.04 -33.57 -24.85
C VAL A 639 12.27 -34.87 -25.11
N GLU A 640 12.72 -35.68 -26.06
CA GLU A 640 12.10 -36.98 -26.37
C GLU A 640 12.26 -37.98 -25.22
N SER A 641 13.40 -37.96 -24.50
CA SER A 641 13.62 -38.84 -23.34
C SER A 641 12.74 -38.52 -22.12
N ILE A 642 12.16 -37.31 -22.04
CA ILE A 642 11.27 -36.90 -20.95
C ILE A 642 9.89 -37.56 -21.09
N PHE A 643 9.42 -37.77 -22.31
CA PHE A 643 8.03 -38.14 -22.56
C PHE A 643 7.87 -39.64 -22.83
N ALA A 644 6.70 -40.17 -22.47
CA ALA A 644 6.37 -41.57 -22.74
C ALA A 644 6.22 -41.85 -24.25
N ALA A 645 5.75 -40.85 -25.00
CA ALA A 645 5.52 -40.90 -26.44
C ALA A 645 5.33 -39.48 -27.00
N GLY A 646 5.22 -39.38 -28.33
CA GLY A 646 4.82 -38.16 -29.04
C GLY A 646 5.96 -37.37 -29.67
N LYS A 647 5.61 -36.45 -30.57
CA LYS A 647 6.53 -35.56 -31.30
C LYS A 647 6.34 -34.08 -30.97
N GLY A 648 5.43 -33.78 -30.05
CA GLY A 648 5.07 -32.42 -29.66
C GLY A 648 4.30 -31.65 -30.74
N THR A 649 3.57 -32.34 -31.61
CA THR A 649 2.69 -31.74 -32.63
C THR A 649 1.23 -31.80 -32.21
N VAL A 650 0.34 -31.07 -32.88
CA VAL A 650 -1.11 -31.09 -32.58
C VAL A 650 -1.66 -32.52 -32.64
N GLU A 651 -1.30 -33.27 -33.69
CA GLU A 651 -1.78 -34.62 -33.95
C GLU A 651 -1.07 -35.68 -33.11
N ASP A 652 0.16 -35.40 -32.67
CA ASP A 652 1.03 -36.32 -31.93
C ASP A 652 1.75 -35.57 -30.78
N PRO A 653 1.02 -35.21 -29.70
CA PRO A 653 1.56 -34.41 -28.60
C PRO A 653 2.50 -35.23 -27.73
N TYR A 654 3.46 -34.57 -27.08
CA TYR A 654 4.32 -35.18 -26.07
C TYR A 654 3.49 -35.65 -24.86
N ILE A 655 3.66 -36.90 -24.45
CA ILE A 655 2.84 -37.55 -23.42
C ILE A 655 3.58 -37.67 -22.09
N ILE A 656 2.97 -37.20 -21.00
CA ILE A 656 3.44 -37.38 -19.63
C ILE A 656 2.50 -38.37 -18.91
N GLN A 657 3.06 -39.48 -18.43
CA GLN A 657 2.34 -40.56 -17.72
C GLN A 657 2.84 -40.79 -16.29
N THR A 658 4.03 -40.30 -15.93
CA THR A 658 4.60 -40.51 -14.60
C THR A 658 5.01 -39.20 -13.91
N ARG A 659 5.05 -39.24 -12.58
CA ARG A 659 5.54 -38.14 -11.73
C ARG A 659 6.96 -37.68 -12.13
N GLU A 660 7.84 -38.63 -12.43
CA GLU A 660 9.22 -38.35 -12.80
C GLU A 660 9.30 -37.59 -14.13
N GLN A 661 8.52 -38.00 -15.13
CA GLN A 661 8.42 -37.27 -16.40
C GLN A 661 7.91 -35.85 -16.19
N PHE A 662 6.94 -35.66 -15.29
CA PHE A 662 6.41 -34.34 -14.98
C PHE A 662 7.44 -33.43 -14.29
N ILE A 663 8.22 -33.97 -13.35
CA ILE A 663 9.33 -33.24 -12.70
C ILE A 663 10.40 -32.88 -13.73
N ASN A 664 10.76 -33.81 -14.62
CA ASN A 664 11.76 -33.57 -15.67
C ASN A 664 11.28 -32.55 -16.69
N PHE A 665 9.99 -32.54 -17.04
CA PHE A 665 9.37 -31.50 -17.86
C PHE A 665 9.53 -30.12 -17.22
N ALA A 666 9.16 -29.95 -15.95
CA ALA A 666 9.35 -28.67 -15.24
C ALA A 666 10.83 -28.26 -15.14
N ALA A 667 11.73 -29.22 -14.88
CA ALA A 667 13.16 -28.98 -14.86
C ALA A 667 13.71 -28.52 -16.22
N SER A 668 13.17 -29.04 -17.33
CA SER A 668 13.57 -28.61 -18.67
C SER A 668 13.20 -27.14 -18.96
N ILE A 669 12.06 -26.65 -18.45
CA ILE A 669 11.68 -25.23 -18.57
C ILE A 669 12.66 -24.36 -17.76
N ASN A 670 13.04 -24.81 -16.57
CA ASN A 670 14.08 -24.15 -15.77
C ASN A 670 15.44 -24.15 -16.48
N ALA A 671 15.67 -25.11 -17.38
CA ALA A 671 16.84 -25.23 -18.24
C ALA A 671 16.71 -24.48 -19.58
N ASP A 672 15.77 -23.52 -19.69
CA ASP A 672 15.55 -22.67 -20.88
C ASP A 672 14.86 -23.38 -22.07
N GLU A 673 14.11 -24.46 -21.82
CA GLU A 673 13.21 -25.00 -22.84
C GLU A 673 11.84 -24.30 -22.80
N SER A 674 11.55 -23.52 -23.85
CA SER A 674 10.32 -22.73 -23.91
C SER A 674 9.08 -23.53 -24.33
N TYR A 675 9.28 -24.65 -25.03
CA TYR A 675 8.23 -25.43 -25.69
C TYR A 675 7.38 -24.63 -26.69
N ALA A 676 7.91 -23.53 -27.25
CA ALA A 676 7.22 -22.77 -28.29
C ALA A 676 6.77 -23.70 -29.44
N ASP A 677 5.51 -23.57 -29.85
CA ASP A 677 4.85 -24.40 -30.88
C ASP A 677 4.78 -25.91 -30.56
N LYS A 678 5.06 -26.33 -29.32
CA LYS A 678 4.96 -27.73 -28.89
C LYS A 678 3.69 -28.03 -28.12
N TYR A 679 3.17 -29.23 -28.32
CA TYR A 679 1.96 -29.74 -27.67
C TYR A 679 2.32 -30.82 -26.67
N ILE A 680 1.91 -30.65 -25.43
CA ILE A 680 2.17 -31.55 -24.31
C ILE A 680 0.84 -31.97 -23.70
N ARG A 681 0.70 -33.25 -23.34
CA ARG A 681 -0.51 -33.81 -22.74
C ARG A 681 -0.21 -34.67 -21.51
N LEU A 682 -0.95 -34.47 -20.43
CA LEU A 682 -1.02 -35.44 -19.33
C LEU A 682 -1.94 -36.60 -19.73
N ASP A 683 -1.51 -37.82 -19.45
CA ASP A 683 -2.28 -39.06 -19.70
C ASP A 683 -2.49 -39.87 -18.40
N ALA A 684 -2.08 -39.30 -17.28
CA ALA A 684 -2.28 -39.82 -15.94
C ALA A 684 -2.36 -38.69 -14.90
N ASP A 685 -2.96 -38.98 -13.75
CA ASP A 685 -2.92 -38.10 -12.59
C ASP A 685 -1.50 -38.07 -11.99
N MET A 686 -1.09 -36.90 -11.51
CA MET A 686 0.22 -36.69 -10.89
C MET A 686 0.06 -36.52 -9.39
N ILE A 687 0.85 -37.23 -8.57
CA ILE A 687 0.91 -37.02 -7.13
C ILE A 687 2.28 -36.48 -6.79
N LEU A 688 2.35 -35.23 -6.30
CA LEU A 688 3.60 -34.61 -5.87
C LEU A 688 3.81 -34.88 -4.39
N THR A 689 4.94 -35.49 -4.02
CA THR A 689 5.27 -35.83 -2.63
C THR A 689 6.42 -35.03 -2.06
N ASP A 690 7.14 -34.30 -2.92
CA ASP A 690 8.27 -33.43 -2.55
C ASP A 690 7.91 -31.96 -2.80
N VAL A 691 8.69 -31.04 -2.24
CA VAL A 691 8.55 -29.60 -2.53
C VAL A 691 8.69 -29.36 -4.03
N TRP A 692 7.68 -28.75 -4.64
CA TRP A 692 7.65 -28.36 -6.03
C TRP A 692 8.56 -27.17 -6.28
N MET A 693 9.44 -27.31 -7.27
CA MET A 693 10.20 -26.19 -7.82
C MET A 693 9.39 -25.53 -8.94
N PRO A 694 8.99 -24.26 -8.81
CA PRO A 694 8.24 -23.55 -9.86
C PRO A 694 8.94 -23.63 -11.22
N ALA A 695 8.20 -23.97 -12.30
CA ALA A 695 8.75 -24.08 -13.64
C ALA A 695 8.96 -22.69 -14.29
N GLY A 696 10.13 -22.40 -14.83
CA GLY A 696 10.54 -21.13 -15.45
C GLY A 696 11.53 -20.28 -14.65
N SER A 697 12.22 -20.85 -13.66
CA SER A 697 13.36 -20.26 -12.94
C SER A 697 13.12 -18.81 -12.48
N GLY A 698 12.11 -18.62 -11.63
CA GLY A 698 11.74 -17.29 -11.11
C GLY A 698 11.28 -16.30 -12.18
N GLY A 699 10.63 -16.78 -13.24
CA GLY A 699 10.07 -15.98 -14.33
C GLY A 699 11.06 -15.59 -15.42
N LYS A 700 12.30 -16.11 -15.37
CA LYS A 700 13.32 -15.88 -16.41
C LYS A 700 12.94 -16.58 -17.72
N TRP A 701 12.39 -17.79 -17.62
CA TRP A 701 12.09 -18.64 -18.77
C TRP A 701 10.59 -18.91 -18.85
N PRO A 702 9.85 -18.15 -19.68
CA PRO A 702 8.43 -18.39 -19.85
C PRO A 702 8.16 -19.74 -20.50
N PHE A 703 7.09 -20.39 -20.06
CA PHE A 703 6.45 -21.44 -20.85
C PHE A 703 5.67 -20.81 -22.01
N LYS A 704 5.89 -21.32 -23.23
CA LYS A 704 5.28 -20.82 -24.47
C LYS A 704 4.54 -21.90 -25.27
N GLY A 705 4.49 -23.13 -24.77
CA GLY A 705 3.84 -24.25 -25.46
C GLY A 705 2.35 -24.38 -25.18
N HIS A 706 1.76 -25.47 -25.67
CA HIS A 706 0.38 -25.88 -25.41
C HIS A 706 0.39 -27.04 -24.44
N PHE A 707 -0.05 -26.81 -23.20
CA PHE A 707 -0.14 -27.83 -22.17
C PHE A 707 -1.60 -28.24 -21.96
N ASN A 708 -1.94 -29.48 -22.33
CA ASN A 708 -3.26 -30.06 -22.14
C ASN A 708 -3.22 -31.04 -20.96
N GLY A 709 -3.92 -30.72 -19.87
CA GLY A 709 -4.02 -31.59 -18.71
C GLY A 709 -4.83 -32.87 -18.96
N GLY A 710 -5.52 -33.01 -20.09
CA GLY A 710 -6.30 -34.20 -20.44
C GLY A 710 -7.45 -34.51 -19.46
N GLY A 711 -7.85 -33.53 -18.64
CA GLY A 711 -8.77 -33.72 -17.51
C GLY A 711 -8.14 -34.37 -16.27
N HIS A 712 -6.83 -34.64 -16.29
CA HIS A 712 -6.09 -35.22 -15.18
C HIS A 712 -5.83 -34.22 -14.06
N THR A 713 -5.55 -34.78 -12.88
CA THR A 713 -5.31 -34.02 -11.65
C THR A 713 -3.86 -34.11 -11.20
N ILE A 714 -3.27 -32.97 -10.88
CA ILE A 714 -2.04 -32.86 -10.12
C ILE A 714 -2.41 -32.64 -8.65
N TYR A 715 -2.00 -33.56 -7.77
CA TYR A 715 -2.25 -33.54 -6.34
C TYR A 715 -1.03 -33.06 -5.55
N ASN A 716 -1.29 -32.38 -4.42
CA ASN A 716 -0.32 -32.12 -3.35
C ASN A 716 0.89 -31.26 -3.77
N MET A 717 0.70 -30.31 -4.70
CA MET A 717 1.76 -29.35 -5.06
C MET A 717 2.12 -28.47 -3.86
N CYS A 718 3.34 -28.58 -3.35
CA CYS A 718 3.83 -27.81 -2.20
C CYS A 718 4.97 -26.87 -2.61
N ILE A 719 4.81 -25.55 -2.53
CA ILE A 719 5.88 -24.57 -2.80
C ILE A 719 6.25 -23.87 -1.50
N GLY A 720 7.41 -24.23 -0.93
CA GLY A 720 7.79 -23.81 0.42
C GLY A 720 6.91 -24.44 1.51
N THR A 721 7.36 -24.36 2.75
CA THR A 721 6.60 -24.82 3.92
C THR A 721 6.47 -23.69 4.95
N LYS A 722 5.61 -23.87 5.96
CA LYS A 722 5.49 -22.91 7.06
C LYS A 722 6.83 -22.68 7.78
N ASP A 723 7.62 -23.73 7.96
CA ASP A 723 8.92 -23.67 8.65
C ASP A 723 10.07 -23.25 7.73
N ALA A 724 9.91 -23.44 6.42
CA ALA A 724 10.88 -23.08 5.38
C ALA A 724 10.17 -22.49 4.15
N PRO A 725 9.68 -21.23 4.24
CA PRO A 725 8.93 -20.60 3.17
C PRO A 725 9.83 -20.31 1.96
N TYR A 726 9.23 -20.32 0.77
CA TYR A 726 9.89 -19.96 -0.48
C TYR A 726 10.16 -18.46 -0.53
N THR A 727 11.37 -18.05 -0.91
CA THR A 727 11.79 -16.63 -0.91
C THR A 727 11.85 -16.01 -2.30
N GLY A 728 11.55 -16.78 -3.34
CA GLY A 728 11.58 -16.30 -4.71
C GLY A 728 10.38 -15.42 -5.05
N LYS A 729 10.58 -14.53 -6.03
CA LYS A 729 9.60 -13.54 -6.49
C LYS A 729 8.31 -14.14 -7.07
N PHE A 730 8.41 -15.26 -7.76
CA PHE A 730 7.31 -15.89 -8.50
C PHE A 730 7.07 -17.32 -8.00
N ALA A 731 5.85 -17.61 -7.52
CA ALA A 731 5.47 -18.92 -6.98
C ALA A 731 4.16 -19.46 -7.61
N GLY A 732 4.27 -20.57 -8.33
CA GLY A 732 3.16 -21.30 -8.95
C GLY A 732 3.65 -22.56 -9.65
N LEU A 733 2.74 -23.30 -10.30
CA LEU A 733 3.12 -24.46 -11.11
C LEU A 733 4.13 -24.06 -12.19
N PHE A 734 3.78 -23.02 -12.95
CA PHE A 734 4.68 -22.23 -13.78
C PHE A 734 4.97 -20.89 -13.09
N THR A 735 6.09 -20.26 -13.40
CA THR A 735 6.45 -18.92 -12.90
C THR A 735 6.00 -17.82 -13.84
N TYR A 736 6.04 -18.08 -15.14
CA TYR A 736 5.62 -17.14 -16.19
C TYR A 736 5.15 -17.89 -17.44
N ILE A 737 4.05 -17.42 -18.03
CA ILE A 737 3.52 -17.91 -19.31
C ILE A 737 3.49 -16.72 -20.28
N ASP A 738 4.09 -16.87 -21.46
CA ASP A 738 4.13 -15.81 -22.48
C ASP A 738 3.76 -16.38 -23.85
N GLY A 739 2.53 -16.13 -24.30
CA GLY A 739 1.98 -16.72 -25.52
C GLY A 739 1.59 -18.19 -25.40
N GLY A 740 1.90 -18.85 -24.28
CA GLY A 740 1.55 -20.25 -24.04
C GLY A 740 0.07 -20.47 -23.71
N GLU A 741 -0.35 -21.72 -23.84
CA GLU A 741 -1.72 -22.15 -23.60
C GLU A 741 -1.81 -23.29 -22.57
N ILE A 742 -2.81 -23.23 -21.68
CA ILE A 742 -3.09 -24.31 -20.73
C ILE A 742 -4.56 -24.70 -20.80
N HIS A 743 -4.82 -25.98 -21.02
CA HIS A 743 -6.16 -26.54 -21.19
C HIS A 743 -6.43 -27.69 -20.21
N ASP A 744 -7.67 -27.80 -19.72
CA ASP A 744 -8.24 -29.00 -19.08
C ASP A 744 -7.35 -29.67 -18.01
N LEU A 745 -6.88 -28.87 -17.03
CA LEU A 745 -6.00 -29.32 -15.95
C LEU A 745 -6.64 -29.09 -14.57
N ARG A 746 -6.45 -30.05 -13.65
CA ARG A 746 -6.84 -29.89 -12.24
C ARG A 746 -5.64 -29.84 -11.30
N LEU A 747 -5.69 -28.96 -10.30
CA LEU A 747 -4.75 -28.89 -9.18
C LEU A 747 -5.52 -29.11 -7.86
N LYS A 748 -5.25 -30.20 -7.13
CA LYS A 748 -5.90 -30.48 -5.84
C LYS A 748 -4.89 -30.48 -4.69
N ASN A 749 -5.29 -29.92 -3.55
CA ASN A 749 -4.48 -29.80 -2.33
C ASN A 749 -3.13 -29.10 -2.54
N TYR A 750 -3.07 -28.01 -3.32
CA TYR A 750 -1.82 -27.24 -3.36
C TYR A 750 -1.61 -26.48 -2.03
N GLU A 751 -0.36 -26.24 -1.68
CA GLU A 751 0.05 -25.45 -0.51
C GLU A 751 1.24 -24.56 -0.91
N ILE A 752 1.12 -23.25 -0.74
CA ILE A 752 2.16 -22.29 -1.13
C ILE A 752 2.51 -21.40 0.06
N HIS A 753 3.75 -21.43 0.53
CA HIS A 753 4.27 -20.56 1.59
C HIS A 753 5.39 -19.69 1.02
N VAL A 754 5.18 -18.37 1.01
CA VAL A 754 6.15 -17.40 0.49
C VAL A 754 6.56 -16.42 1.58
N LYS A 755 7.86 -16.17 1.69
CA LYS A 755 8.43 -15.10 2.51
C LYS A 755 9.23 -14.13 1.64
N GLY A 756 8.64 -12.97 1.31
CA GLY A 756 9.25 -11.97 0.43
C GLY A 756 10.26 -11.07 1.14
N LYS A 757 11.32 -10.68 0.44
CA LYS A 757 12.32 -9.69 0.91
C LYS A 757 11.77 -8.26 0.79
N SER A 758 12.23 -7.34 1.63
CA SER A 758 11.74 -5.96 1.76
C SER A 758 11.81 -5.10 0.49
N ASP A 759 12.58 -5.51 -0.52
CA ASP A 759 12.85 -4.78 -1.76
C ASP A 759 12.23 -5.42 -3.02
N GLN A 760 11.57 -6.58 -2.90
CA GLN A 760 11.09 -7.36 -4.07
C GLN A 760 9.60 -7.68 -3.98
N LYS A 761 8.82 -7.19 -4.96
CA LYS A 761 7.40 -7.56 -5.13
C LYS A 761 7.22 -9.08 -5.11
N ALA A 762 6.16 -9.59 -4.48
CA ALA A 762 5.82 -11.01 -4.49
C ALA A 762 4.65 -11.29 -5.45
N PHE A 763 4.80 -12.28 -6.33
CA PHE A 763 3.77 -12.75 -7.27
C PHE A 763 3.49 -14.23 -7.01
N VAL A 764 2.29 -14.53 -6.51
CA VAL A 764 1.86 -15.89 -6.17
C VAL A 764 0.53 -16.27 -6.86
N GLY A 765 0.49 -17.45 -7.48
CA GLY A 765 -0.73 -18.04 -8.04
C GLY A 765 -0.54 -19.51 -8.42
N ALA A 766 -1.54 -20.37 -8.17
CA ALA A 766 -1.35 -21.82 -8.24
C ALA A 766 -0.95 -22.32 -9.64
N VAL A 767 -1.50 -21.73 -10.70
CA VAL A 767 -1.19 -22.13 -12.08
C VAL A 767 0.05 -21.37 -12.56
N ALA A 768 -0.01 -20.05 -12.53
CA ALA A 768 1.14 -19.21 -12.81
C ALA A 768 0.98 -17.83 -12.16
N PRO A 769 2.03 -17.26 -11.56
CA PRO A 769 2.01 -15.90 -11.07
C PRO A 769 1.65 -14.89 -12.15
N HIS A 770 2.22 -15.02 -13.35
CA HIS A 770 2.00 -14.07 -14.43
C HIS A 770 1.77 -14.80 -15.75
N ILE A 771 0.73 -14.37 -16.46
CA ILE A 771 0.42 -14.81 -17.83
C ILE A 771 0.29 -13.58 -18.72
N LYS A 772 0.95 -13.62 -19.88
CA LYS A 772 0.96 -12.57 -20.87
C LYS A 772 0.66 -13.13 -22.25
N ASN A 773 -0.21 -12.46 -23.02
CA ASN A 773 -0.60 -12.88 -24.37
C ASN A 773 -1.07 -14.35 -24.47
N GLY A 774 -1.45 -14.97 -23.35
CA GLY A 774 -1.69 -16.41 -23.26
C GLY A 774 -3.16 -16.78 -23.24
N MET A 775 -3.43 -18.08 -23.29
CA MET A 775 -4.78 -18.65 -23.19
C MET A 775 -4.85 -19.68 -22.07
N VAL A 776 -5.91 -19.62 -21.29
CA VAL A 776 -6.21 -20.62 -20.27
C VAL A 776 -7.67 -21.03 -20.42
N ASN A 777 -7.92 -22.33 -20.49
CA ASN A 777 -9.26 -22.88 -20.64
C ASN A 777 -9.47 -24.12 -19.77
N GLY A 778 -10.54 -24.16 -18.98
CA GLY A 778 -10.94 -25.41 -18.31
C GLY A 778 -10.05 -25.80 -17.13
N ILE A 779 -9.60 -24.83 -16.33
CA ILE A 779 -8.74 -25.08 -15.17
C ILE A 779 -9.55 -25.14 -13.88
N GLU A 780 -9.25 -26.12 -13.03
CA GLU A 780 -9.81 -26.21 -11.68
C GLU A 780 -8.68 -26.34 -10.65
N ALA A 781 -8.59 -25.43 -9.68
CA ALA A 781 -7.59 -25.52 -8.61
C ALA A 781 -8.20 -25.41 -7.21
N SER A 782 -7.64 -26.13 -6.25
CA SER A 782 -7.98 -26.01 -4.82
C SER A 782 -6.79 -26.20 -3.90
N GLY A 783 -6.64 -25.33 -2.90
CA GLY A 783 -5.50 -25.35 -1.98
C GLY A 783 -5.35 -24.10 -1.12
N THR A 784 -4.20 -23.95 -0.46
CA THR A 784 -3.89 -22.85 0.46
C THR A 784 -2.67 -22.04 0.01
N MET A 785 -2.64 -20.76 0.37
CA MET A 785 -1.52 -19.86 0.12
C MET A 785 -1.29 -18.96 1.34
N ALA A 786 -0.05 -18.88 1.82
CA ALA A 786 0.39 -17.95 2.85
C ALA A 786 1.58 -17.15 2.33
N ILE A 787 1.45 -15.83 2.30
CA ILE A 787 2.44 -14.90 1.76
C ILE A 787 2.74 -13.88 2.84
N ASP A 788 4.00 -13.77 3.25
CA ASP A 788 4.44 -12.84 4.28
C ASP A 788 5.66 -12.05 3.79
N THR A 789 5.63 -10.73 3.89
CA THR A 789 6.72 -9.88 3.40
C THR A 789 6.94 -8.72 4.35
N ASP A 790 8.20 -8.34 4.57
CA ASP A 790 8.52 -7.24 5.49
C ASP A 790 8.12 -5.87 4.91
N ALA A 791 8.29 -5.66 3.60
CA ALA A 791 8.04 -4.37 2.95
C ALA A 791 7.81 -4.46 1.42
N ALA A 792 7.28 -5.57 0.90
CA ALA A 792 7.06 -5.76 -0.53
C ALA A 792 5.59 -5.63 -0.94
N GLU A 793 5.35 -5.14 -2.15
CA GLU A 793 4.02 -5.25 -2.77
C GLU A 793 3.69 -6.71 -3.07
N ILE A 794 2.46 -7.12 -2.82
CA ILE A 794 2.02 -8.50 -3.04
C ILE A 794 0.94 -8.53 -4.11
N TYR A 795 1.12 -9.40 -5.11
CA TYR A 795 0.12 -9.77 -6.10
C TYR A 795 -0.19 -11.23 -5.89
N ALA A 796 -1.42 -11.54 -5.51
CA ALA A 796 -1.81 -12.88 -5.15
C ALA A 796 -3.19 -13.21 -5.70
N GLY A 797 -3.30 -14.35 -6.38
CA GLY A 797 -4.60 -14.89 -6.70
C GLY A 797 -4.61 -16.40 -6.70
N GLY A 798 -5.80 -16.98 -6.47
CA GLY A 798 -5.92 -18.44 -6.35
C GLY A 798 -5.38 -19.20 -7.57
N LEU A 799 -5.47 -18.63 -8.78
CA LEU A 799 -4.86 -19.19 -9.99
C LEU A 799 -3.68 -18.37 -10.49
N PHE A 800 -3.84 -17.04 -10.55
CA PHE A 800 -2.85 -16.12 -11.12
C PHE A 800 -2.63 -14.90 -10.23
N SER A 801 -1.42 -14.35 -10.19
CA SER A 801 -1.19 -13.05 -9.55
C SER A 801 -1.58 -11.91 -10.46
N GLN A 802 -1.16 -11.97 -11.72
CA GLN A 802 -1.38 -10.94 -12.71
C GLN A 802 -1.66 -11.57 -14.08
N THR A 803 -2.61 -10.98 -14.81
CA THR A 803 -2.89 -11.29 -16.22
C THR A 803 -2.61 -10.05 -17.07
N ASP A 804 -1.96 -10.21 -18.23
CA ASP A 804 -1.74 -9.13 -19.21
C ASP A 804 -2.13 -9.59 -20.62
N LYS A 805 -3.06 -8.88 -21.28
CA LYS A 805 -3.54 -9.19 -22.64
C LYS A 805 -3.82 -10.68 -22.88
N SER A 806 -4.36 -11.36 -21.88
CA SER A 806 -4.56 -12.81 -21.89
C SER A 806 -6.05 -13.16 -21.85
N ARG A 807 -6.36 -14.43 -22.15
CA ARG A 807 -7.72 -14.96 -22.14
C ARG A 807 -7.81 -16.08 -21.11
N ILE A 808 -8.57 -15.87 -20.05
CA ILE A 808 -8.75 -16.82 -18.95
C ILE A 808 -10.23 -17.23 -18.95
N VAL A 809 -10.50 -18.46 -19.39
CA VAL A 809 -11.85 -18.93 -19.69
C VAL A 809 -12.15 -20.24 -18.98
N ASN A 810 -13.40 -20.44 -18.55
CA ASN A 810 -13.86 -21.69 -17.92
C ASN A 810 -12.99 -22.11 -16.72
N VAL A 811 -12.84 -21.24 -15.73
CA VAL A 811 -11.94 -21.48 -14.59
C VAL A 811 -12.67 -21.64 -13.26
N ARG A 812 -12.11 -22.47 -12.38
CA ARG A 812 -12.57 -22.68 -11.00
C ARG A 812 -11.41 -22.58 -10.02
N SER A 813 -11.58 -21.80 -8.98
CA SER A 813 -10.61 -21.66 -7.89
C SER A 813 -11.29 -21.89 -6.54
N LYS A 814 -10.73 -22.76 -5.69
CA LYS A 814 -11.08 -22.86 -4.26
C LYS A 814 -9.82 -22.63 -3.43
N ALA A 815 -9.53 -21.38 -3.10
CA ALA A 815 -8.28 -20.97 -2.48
C ALA A 815 -8.51 -20.38 -1.09
N ASP A 816 -7.72 -20.80 -0.10
CA ASP A 816 -7.54 -20.06 1.15
C ASP A 816 -6.21 -19.30 1.08
N LEU A 817 -6.29 -18.01 0.78
CA LEU A 817 -5.18 -17.10 0.55
C LEU A 817 -5.04 -16.12 1.72
N ILE A 818 -3.86 -16.08 2.35
CA ILE A 818 -3.47 -15.09 3.35
C ILE A 818 -2.24 -14.33 2.82
N ALA A 819 -2.34 -13.02 2.69
CA ALA A 819 -1.26 -12.14 2.27
C ALA A 819 -0.95 -11.08 3.33
N LYS A 820 0.32 -10.95 3.72
CA LYS A 820 0.78 -10.01 4.74
C LYS A 820 1.97 -9.20 4.25
N SER A 821 1.90 -7.87 4.35
CA SER A 821 2.99 -6.96 3.97
C SER A 821 3.23 -5.92 5.06
N GLY A 822 4.43 -5.86 5.62
CA GLY A 822 4.74 -4.90 6.69
C GLY A 822 4.64 -3.43 6.26
N SER A 823 4.64 -3.09 4.97
CA SER A 823 4.53 -1.67 4.56
C SER A 823 4.00 -1.36 3.17
N ARG A 824 3.58 -2.31 2.32
CA ARG A 824 3.19 -2.02 0.92
C ARG A 824 1.82 -2.57 0.52
N ASN A 825 1.36 -2.16 -0.66
CA ASN A 825 0.07 -2.55 -1.21
C ASN A 825 -0.05 -4.06 -1.44
N ILE A 826 -1.26 -4.57 -1.27
CA ILE A 826 -1.61 -5.96 -1.53
C ILE A 826 -2.76 -6.00 -2.53
N TYR A 827 -2.61 -6.80 -3.58
CA TYR A 827 -3.63 -7.13 -4.58
C TYR A 827 -3.98 -8.60 -4.42
N ALA A 828 -5.10 -8.91 -3.77
CA ALA A 828 -5.49 -10.27 -3.43
C ALA A 828 -6.87 -10.62 -4.01
N GLY A 829 -6.94 -11.66 -4.84
CA GLY A 829 -8.19 -12.13 -5.45
C GLY A 829 -8.36 -13.65 -5.40
N GLY A 830 -9.61 -14.14 -5.34
CA GLY A 830 -9.84 -15.60 -5.33
C GLY A 830 -9.42 -16.31 -6.62
N VAL A 831 -9.34 -15.59 -7.75
CA VAL A 831 -8.82 -16.11 -9.04
C VAL A 831 -7.56 -15.37 -9.45
N VAL A 832 -7.61 -14.03 -9.50
CA VAL A 832 -6.51 -13.19 -9.98
C VAL A 832 -6.21 -12.03 -9.03
N GLY A 833 -4.95 -11.74 -8.74
CA GLY A 833 -4.58 -10.53 -7.97
C GLY A 833 -4.89 -9.24 -8.74
N LEU A 834 -4.27 -9.06 -9.90
CA LEU A 834 -4.46 -7.94 -10.84
C LEU A 834 -4.86 -8.43 -12.23
N ASN A 835 -6.05 -8.08 -12.69
CA ASN A 835 -6.47 -8.30 -14.07
C ASN A 835 -6.12 -7.09 -14.94
N ASN A 836 -5.07 -7.15 -15.77
CA ASN A 836 -4.66 -6.04 -16.62
C ASN A 836 -4.95 -6.33 -18.10
N ARG A 837 -5.84 -5.55 -18.73
CA ARG A 837 -6.19 -5.63 -20.16
C ARG A 837 -6.45 -7.06 -20.68
N SER A 838 -6.89 -7.95 -19.80
CA SER A 838 -7.15 -9.36 -20.10
C SER A 838 -8.65 -9.65 -20.01
N LEU A 839 -9.07 -10.73 -20.65
CA LEU A 839 -10.43 -11.24 -20.59
C LEU A 839 -10.50 -12.38 -19.57
N LEU A 840 -11.21 -12.17 -18.47
CA LEU A 840 -11.67 -13.21 -17.56
C LEU A 840 -13.12 -13.51 -17.93
N LEU A 841 -13.40 -14.73 -18.37
CA LEU A 841 -14.72 -15.13 -18.84
C LEU A 841 -15.13 -16.49 -18.29
N ASN A 842 -16.32 -16.58 -17.69
CA ASN A 842 -16.92 -17.83 -17.22
C ASN A 842 -16.10 -18.54 -16.13
N GLY A 843 -16.39 -18.27 -14.85
CA GLY A 843 -15.69 -18.96 -13.77
C GLY A 843 -16.32 -18.85 -12.38
N ILE A 844 -15.69 -19.51 -11.41
CA ILE A 844 -16.09 -19.45 -10.00
C ILE A 844 -14.86 -19.35 -9.09
N ALA A 845 -14.98 -18.55 -8.03
CA ALA A 845 -14.05 -18.59 -6.90
C ALA A 845 -14.77 -18.99 -5.61
N ALA A 846 -14.10 -19.78 -4.78
CA ALA A 846 -14.53 -20.15 -3.45
C ALA A 846 -13.36 -20.12 -2.45
N GLY A 847 -13.65 -20.13 -1.15
CA GLY A 847 -12.64 -20.16 -0.08
C GLY A 847 -12.51 -18.81 0.64
N THR A 848 -11.29 -18.44 1.00
CA THR A 848 -10.98 -17.25 1.80
C THR A 848 -9.88 -16.42 1.15
N VAL A 849 -10.03 -15.10 1.13
CA VAL A 849 -8.98 -14.17 0.74
C VAL A 849 -8.80 -13.16 1.86
N GLN A 850 -7.64 -13.23 2.53
CA GLN A 850 -7.25 -12.35 3.62
C GLN A 850 -6.01 -11.53 3.25
N ALA A 851 -6.04 -10.23 3.51
CA ALA A 851 -4.90 -9.34 3.35
C ALA A 851 -4.66 -8.49 4.60
N GLU A 852 -3.39 -8.31 4.97
CA GLU A 852 -2.94 -7.48 6.10
C GLU A 852 -1.72 -6.67 5.67
N THR A 853 -1.76 -5.35 5.87
CA THR A 853 -0.60 -4.49 5.65
C THR A 853 -0.48 -3.37 6.66
N ALA A 854 0.68 -3.18 7.30
CA ALA A 854 0.78 -2.25 8.43
C ALA A 854 0.63 -0.76 8.04
N LEU A 855 1.00 -0.37 6.81
CA LEU A 855 1.11 1.05 6.43
C LEU A 855 0.36 1.45 5.15
N ASN A 856 -0.16 0.49 4.36
CA ASN A 856 -0.64 0.75 2.99
C ASN A 856 -2.00 0.08 2.66
N ARG A 857 -2.42 0.06 1.38
CA ARG A 857 -3.76 -0.40 0.98
C ARG A 857 -3.79 -1.90 0.70
N ALA A 858 -4.80 -2.56 1.25
CA ALA A 858 -5.20 -3.90 0.84
C ALA A 858 -6.37 -3.80 -0.15
N MET A 859 -6.18 -4.31 -1.37
CA MET A 859 -7.19 -4.45 -2.41
C MET A 859 -7.59 -5.92 -2.48
N VAL A 860 -8.77 -6.23 -1.97
CA VAL A 860 -9.17 -7.61 -1.67
C VAL A 860 -10.52 -7.89 -2.32
N GLY A 861 -10.57 -8.88 -3.22
CA GLY A 861 -11.80 -9.24 -3.91
C GLY A 861 -12.04 -10.75 -3.98
N GLY A 862 -13.31 -11.15 -4.08
CA GLY A 862 -13.65 -12.56 -4.21
C GLY A 862 -13.15 -13.19 -5.51
N ILE A 863 -13.14 -12.47 -6.63
CA ILE A 863 -12.57 -12.94 -7.90
C ILE A 863 -11.24 -12.26 -8.18
N VAL A 864 -11.23 -10.92 -8.12
CA VAL A 864 -10.08 -10.08 -8.49
C VAL A 864 -9.72 -9.08 -7.39
N GLY A 865 -8.44 -8.96 -7.04
CA GLY A 865 -8.00 -7.88 -6.15
C GLY A 865 -8.21 -6.52 -6.79
N MET A 866 -7.68 -6.34 -8.01
CA MET A 866 -7.89 -5.15 -8.84
C MET A 866 -8.22 -5.52 -10.28
N ASN A 867 -9.22 -4.86 -10.85
CA ASN A 867 -9.67 -5.05 -12.22
C ASN A 867 -9.35 -3.84 -13.12
N ALA A 868 -8.52 -4.08 -14.13
CA ALA A 868 -8.16 -3.19 -15.23
C ALA A 868 -8.26 -3.92 -16.59
N GLY A 869 -9.11 -4.94 -16.65
CA GLY A 869 -9.46 -5.71 -17.83
C GLY A 869 -10.96 -5.96 -17.88
N VAL A 870 -11.37 -7.02 -18.56
CA VAL A 870 -12.77 -7.45 -18.63
C VAL A 870 -12.96 -8.66 -17.71
N LEU A 871 -13.98 -8.60 -16.86
CA LEU A 871 -14.40 -9.68 -15.99
C LEU A 871 -15.89 -9.97 -16.21
N SER A 872 -16.23 -11.17 -16.68
CA SER A 872 -17.61 -11.51 -16.99
C SER A 872 -18.01 -12.95 -16.73
N ASN A 873 -19.25 -13.14 -16.29
CA ASN A 873 -19.85 -14.45 -16.02
C ASN A 873 -19.13 -15.22 -14.90
N PHE A 874 -18.76 -14.51 -13.81
CA PHE A 874 -18.15 -15.13 -12.63
C PHE A 874 -19.12 -15.21 -11.46
N TYR A 875 -18.96 -16.25 -10.63
CA TYR A 875 -19.59 -16.36 -9.32
C TYR A 875 -18.56 -16.35 -8.20
N ALA A 876 -18.73 -15.47 -7.20
CA ALA A 876 -17.87 -15.35 -6.04
C ALA A 876 -18.54 -15.92 -4.77
N ASP A 877 -18.01 -17.03 -4.27
CA ASP A 877 -18.36 -17.65 -2.98
C ASP A 877 -17.16 -17.61 -2.01
N VAL A 878 -16.65 -16.39 -1.79
CA VAL A 878 -15.37 -16.16 -1.10
C VAL A 878 -15.55 -15.29 0.12
N PHE A 879 -15.00 -15.72 1.25
CA PHE A 879 -14.84 -14.86 2.42
C PHE A 879 -13.72 -13.85 2.19
N VAL A 880 -14.05 -12.56 2.16
CA VAL A 880 -13.11 -11.48 1.91
C VAL A 880 -12.76 -10.76 3.22
N HIS A 881 -11.48 -10.75 3.58
CA HIS A 881 -10.98 -10.17 4.82
C HIS A 881 -9.82 -9.18 4.55
N ALA A 882 -9.97 -7.95 5.01
CA ALA A 882 -8.88 -6.98 5.10
C ALA A 882 -8.64 -6.65 6.57
N ALA A 883 -7.44 -6.93 7.08
CA ALA A 883 -7.10 -6.62 8.47
C ALA A 883 -7.03 -5.11 8.72
N ASN A 884 -6.70 -4.33 7.70
CA ASN A 884 -6.56 -2.89 7.76
C ASN A 884 -7.80 -2.18 7.20
N PRO A 885 -8.14 -0.97 7.71
CA PRO A 885 -9.19 -0.17 7.11
C PRO A 885 -8.92 0.10 5.62
N THR A 886 -9.83 -0.32 4.74
CA THR A 886 -9.72 -0.11 3.30
C THR A 886 -11.10 0.05 2.65
N GLY A 887 -11.20 0.90 1.63
CA GLY A 887 -12.37 0.97 0.74
C GLY A 887 -12.38 -0.14 -0.31
N ASP A 888 -11.20 -0.70 -0.61
CA ASP A 888 -10.92 -1.61 -1.71
C ASP A 888 -11.20 -3.09 -1.39
N ALA A 889 -12.22 -3.35 -0.56
CA ALA A 889 -12.69 -4.70 -0.25
C ALA A 889 -14.09 -4.92 -0.81
N GLY A 890 -14.25 -5.88 -1.74
CA GLY A 890 -15.53 -6.18 -2.40
C GLY A 890 -15.76 -7.66 -2.63
N THR A 891 -17.02 -8.07 -2.77
CA THR A 891 -17.39 -9.49 -2.90
C THR A 891 -16.96 -10.11 -4.23
N VAL A 892 -16.84 -9.31 -5.30
CA VAL A 892 -16.32 -9.74 -6.61
C VAL A 892 -14.95 -9.12 -6.88
N ALA A 893 -14.83 -7.81 -6.74
CA ALA A 893 -13.59 -7.07 -6.98
C ALA A 893 -13.22 -6.17 -5.81
N GLY A 894 -11.94 -6.10 -5.44
CA GLY A 894 -11.48 -5.11 -4.46
C GLY A 894 -11.56 -3.69 -5.03
N ARG A 895 -10.88 -3.45 -6.15
CA ARG A 895 -10.94 -2.20 -6.92
C ARG A 895 -11.29 -2.48 -8.38
N ASN A 896 -12.14 -1.65 -8.97
CA ASN A 896 -12.33 -1.60 -10.42
C ASN A 896 -11.88 -0.24 -10.96
N THR A 897 -10.97 -0.24 -11.94
CA THR A 897 -10.35 0.97 -12.50
C THR A 897 -11.20 1.60 -13.59
N GLY A 898 -10.88 2.85 -13.98
CA GLY A 898 -11.59 3.56 -15.05
C GLY A 898 -11.50 2.89 -16.44
N ILE A 899 -10.60 1.92 -16.62
CA ILE A 899 -10.49 1.10 -17.84
C ILE A 899 -11.02 -0.34 -17.65
N GLY A 900 -11.49 -0.68 -16.45
CA GLY A 900 -12.00 -1.99 -16.10
C GLY A 900 -13.49 -2.16 -16.42
N TYR A 901 -13.86 -3.34 -16.91
CA TYR A 901 -15.22 -3.69 -17.28
C TYR A 901 -15.69 -4.93 -16.51
N MET A 902 -16.90 -4.90 -15.98
CA MET A 902 -17.49 -6.00 -15.24
C MET A 902 -18.92 -6.29 -15.70
N TYR A 903 -19.17 -7.47 -16.25
CA TYR A 903 -20.49 -7.83 -16.81
C TYR A 903 -21.02 -9.14 -16.24
N ASP A 904 -22.28 -9.14 -15.79
CA ASP A 904 -23.01 -10.37 -15.47
C ASP A 904 -22.25 -11.25 -14.44
N ASN A 905 -21.77 -10.62 -13.36
CA ASN A 905 -21.08 -11.33 -12.27
C ASN A 905 -22.02 -11.48 -11.07
N PHE A 906 -21.78 -12.50 -10.26
CA PHE A 906 -22.65 -12.91 -9.16
C PHE A 906 -21.81 -13.11 -7.89
N TYR A 907 -22.40 -12.89 -6.72
CA TYR A 907 -21.73 -13.15 -5.46
C TYR A 907 -22.70 -13.63 -4.38
N HIS A 908 -22.17 -14.39 -3.44
CA HIS A 908 -22.94 -14.90 -2.31
C HIS A 908 -23.27 -13.78 -1.30
N PRO A 909 -24.54 -13.57 -0.91
CA PRO A 909 -24.96 -12.45 -0.04
C PRO A 909 -24.36 -12.51 1.35
N ASP A 910 -24.25 -13.70 1.92
CA ASP A 910 -23.70 -13.89 3.28
C ASP A 910 -22.16 -13.78 3.35
N LYS A 911 -21.46 -13.78 2.21
CA LYS A 911 -19.99 -13.64 2.16
C LYS A 911 -19.59 -12.17 2.11
N VAL A 912 -20.10 -11.42 3.07
CA VAL A 912 -19.86 -9.98 3.22
C VAL A 912 -18.40 -9.71 3.60
N PRO A 913 -17.72 -8.72 2.99
CA PRO A 913 -16.34 -8.43 3.33
C PRO A 913 -16.20 -7.94 4.78
N VAL A 914 -15.18 -8.44 5.47
CA VAL A 914 -14.78 -7.99 6.81
C VAL A 914 -13.56 -7.10 6.68
N VAL A 915 -13.68 -5.85 7.11
CA VAL A 915 -12.62 -4.84 7.03
C VAL A 915 -12.32 -4.31 8.43
N ALA A 916 -11.07 -4.39 8.87
CA ALA A 916 -10.64 -3.99 10.21
C ALA A 916 -11.52 -4.59 11.32
N GLY A 917 -11.82 -5.88 11.20
CA GLY A 917 -12.67 -6.62 12.15
C GLY A 917 -14.17 -6.28 12.10
N LYS A 918 -14.62 -5.46 11.14
CA LYS A 918 -16.03 -5.07 10.99
C LYS A 918 -16.62 -5.60 9.69
N THR A 919 -17.80 -6.20 9.78
CA THR A 919 -18.59 -6.61 8.61
C THR A 919 -19.09 -5.38 7.85
N THR A 920 -18.94 -5.39 6.53
CA THR A 920 -19.40 -4.31 5.64
C THR A 920 -20.70 -4.69 4.92
N LYS A 921 -21.39 -3.70 4.32
CA LYS A 921 -22.56 -3.99 3.47
C LYS A 921 -22.11 -4.79 2.23
N PRO A 922 -22.90 -5.78 1.77
CA PRO A 922 -22.58 -6.54 0.59
C PRO A 922 -22.52 -5.62 -0.64
N LYS A 923 -21.33 -5.50 -1.22
CA LYS A 923 -21.05 -4.74 -2.43
C LYS A 923 -20.18 -5.56 -3.36
N ALA A 924 -20.59 -5.64 -4.63
CA ALA A 924 -19.84 -6.34 -5.67
C ALA A 924 -18.39 -5.84 -5.77
N ILE A 925 -18.19 -4.53 -5.62
CA ILE A 925 -16.90 -3.87 -5.79
C ILE A 925 -16.60 -3.02 -4.55
N GLY A 926 -15.36 -3.10 -4.06
CA GLY A 926 -14.87 -2.22 -3.01
C GLY A 926 -14.91 -0.75 -3.41
N THR A 927 -14.05 -0.40 -4.36
CA THR A 927 -13.93 0.95 -4.93
C THR A 927 -14.15 0.91 -6.44
N VAL A 928 -14.97 1.82 -6.96
CA VAL A 928 -15.21 1.98 -8.40
C VAL A 928 -14.69 3.35 -8.83
N VAL A 929 -13.70 3.35 -9.73
CA VAL A 929 -13.12 4.59 -10.28
C VAL A 929 -14.05 5.17 -11.36
N GLU A 930 -14.16 6.50 -11.39
CA GLU A 930 -14.95 7.25 -12.37
C GLU A 930 -14.57 6.88 -13.83
N GLY A 931 -15.56 6.73 -14.71
CA GLY A 931 -15.36 6.28 -16.10
C GLY A 931 -15.57 4.78 -16.35
N THR A 932 -15.75 3.99 -15.30
CA THR A 932 -16.12 2.56 -15.37
C THR A 932 -17.46 2.35 -16.10
N LYS A 933 -17.52 1.42 -17.06
CA LYS A 933 -18.77 1.04 -17.76
C LYS A 933 -19.32 -0.30 -17.28
N GLU A 934 -20.57 -0.25 -16.84
CA GLU A 934 -21.42 -1.32 -16.27
C GLU A 934 -20.83 -1.97 -14.99
N VAL A 935 -21.53 -1.78 -13.87
CA VAL A 935 -21.28 -2.45 -12.59
C VAL A 935 -22.59 -3.13 -12.21
N LYS A 936 -22.70 -4.42 -12.53
CA LYS A 936 -23.80 -5.25 -12.06
C LYS A 936 -23.22 -6.52 -11.48
N GLY A 937 -23.14 -6.54 -10.16
CA GLY A 937 -23.13 -7.79 -9.40
C GLY A 937 -24.56 -8.06 -8.93
N GLU A 938 -25.12 -9.21 -9.27
CA GLU A 938 -26.44 -9.60 -8.78
C GLU A 938 -26.29 -10.49 -7.54
N VAL A 939 -27.15 -10.26 -6.54
CA VAL A 939 -27.17 -11.02 -5.28
C VAL A 939 -27.86 -12.36 -5.53
N ALA A 940 -27.22 -13.47 -5.17
CA ALA A 940 -27.82 -14.80 -5.22
C ALA A 940 -28.03 -15.36 -3.79
N ASP A 941 -29.22 -15.17 -3.21
CA ASP A 941 -29.58 -15.60 -1.82
C ASP A 941 -29.65 -17.13 -1.65
N ASN A 942 -29.62 -17.62 -0.42
CA ASN A 942 -29.30 -19.00 -0.07
C ASN A 942 -30.47 -19.98 -0.21
N GLY A 943 -31.57 -19.56 -0.84
CA GLY A 943 -32.66 -20.46 -1.19
C GLY A 943 -32.22 -21.39 -2.32
N SER A 944 -32.61 -22.66 -2.30
CA SER A 944 -32.30 -23.63 -3.38
C SER A 944 -32.73 -23.17 -4.78
N ALA A 945 -33.62 -22.18 -4.88
CA ALA A 945 -34.05 -21.55 -6.12
C ALA A 945 -33.03 -20.56 -6.73
N TYR A 946 -32.13 -19.96 -5.94
CA TYR A 946 -31.25 -18.88 -6.38
C TYR A 946 -29.86 -19.37 -6.83
N ILE A 947 -29.31 -20.45 -6.25
CA ILE A 947 -28.16 -21.13 -6.90
C ILE A 947 -28.62 -21.66 -8.26
N GLN A 948 -29.85 -22.15 -8.38
CA GLN A 948 -30.44 -22.51 -9.68
C GLN A 948 -30.61 -21.30 -10.61
N GLU A 949 -30.94 -20.12 -10.08
CA GLU A 949 -31.00 -18.88 -10.84
C GLU A 949 -29.61 -18.41 -11.30
N ALA A 950 -28.61 -18.43 -10.43
CA ALA A 950 -27.22 -18.11 -10.74
C ALA A 950 -26.65 -19.09 -11.76
N VAL A 951 -26.89 -20.40 -11.59
CA VAL A 951 -26.60 -21.44 -12.59
C VAL A 951 -27.31 -21.12 -13.91
N GLY A 952 -28.59 -20.78 -13.86
CA GLY A 952 -29.37 -20.39 -15.03
C GLY A 952 -28.80 -19.15 -15.72
N ALA A 953 -28.35 -18.15 -14.97
CA ALA A 953 -27.75 -16.92 -15.50
C ALA A 953 -26.37 -17.17 -16.10
N LEU A 954 -25.52 -17.92 -15.39
CA LEU A 954 -24.21 -18.33 -15.87
C LEU A 954 -24.32 -19.19 -17.14
N ASN A 955 -25.36 -20.03 -17.24
CA ASN A 955 -25.66 -20.86 -18.41
C ASN A 955 -26.26 -20.09 -19.60
N ARG A 956 -27.00 -19.01 -19.34
CA ARG A 956 -27.40 -18.07 -20.42
C ARG A 956 -26.17 -17.40 -21.02
N GLY A 957 -25.11 -17.24 -20.22
CA GLY A 957 -23.84 -16.66 -20.61
C GLY A 957 -23.94 -15.16 -20.90
N PRO A 958 -22.79 -14.49 -21.08
CA PRO A 958 -22.80 -13.09 -21.46
C PRO A 958 -23.18 -12.93 -22.92
N LYS A 959 -23.79 -11.79 -23.26
CA LYS A 959 -24.15 -11.48 -24.65
C LYS A 959 -22.91 -11.52 -25.55
N ARG A 960 -23.02 -12.18 -26.72
CA ARG A 960 -21.91 -12.33 -27.68
C ARG A 960 -21.25 -11.00 -28.04
N GLU A 961 -22.04 -9.95 -28.23
CA GLU A 961 -21.58 -8.57 -28.48
C GLU A 961 -20.64 -8.04 -27.40
N ARG A 962 -20.84 -8.40 -26.12
CA ARG A 962 -19.98 -7.98 -25.00
C ARG A 962 -18.63 -8.72 -25.03
N ILE A 963 -18.66 -9.99 -25.41
CA ILE A 963 -17.46 -10.81 -25.60
C ILE A 963 -16.64 -10.26 -26.78
N ASP A 964 -17.29 -10.00 -27.91
CA ASP A 964 -16.64 -9.46 -29.12
C ASP A 964 -16.09 -8.04 -28.89
N ALA A 965 -16.80 -7.21 -28.11
CA ALA A 965 -16.30 -5.91 -27.68
C ALA A 965 -15.05 -6.02 -26.79
N ALA A 966 -15.03 -6.97 -25.85
CA ALA A 966 -13.88 -7.22 -24.97
C ALA A 966 -12.62 -7.63 -25.76
N ILE A 967 -12.80 -8.51 -26.74
CA ILE A 967 -11.76 -8.92 -27.68
C ILE A 967 -11.23 -7.72 -28.49
N SER A 968 -12.15 -6.92 -29.05
CA SER A 968 -11.82 -5.79 -29.93
C SER A 968 -11.08 -4.66 -29.22
N LEU A 969 -11.37 -4.43 -27.94
CA LEU A 969 -10.76 -3.34 -27.15
C LEU A 969 -9.28 -3.57 -26.83
N TRP A 970 -8.88 -4.81 -26.49
CA TRP A 970 -7.56 -5.06 -25.88
C TRP A 970 -6.74 -6.16 -26.54
N LEU A 971 -7.36 -7.10 -27.28
CA LEU A 971 -6.69 -8.27 -27.85
C LEU A 971 -6.43 -8.16 -29.38
N LYS A 972 -6.79 -7.04 -30.02
CA LYS A 972 -6.44 -6.62 -31.40
C LYS A 972 -6.18 -7.77 -32.41
N GLY A 973 -7.20 -8.57 -32.72
CA GLY A 973 -7.14 -9.59 -33.79
C GLY A 973 -7.16 -11.05 -33.31
N ASP A 974 -7.08 -11.29 -32.00
CA ASP A 974 -7.27 -12.62 -31.43
C ASP A 974 -8.75 -13.02 -31.46
N SER A 975 -9.07 -14.23 -31.94
CA SER A 975 -10.44 -14.77 -31.87
C SER A 975 -10.62 -15.70 -30.67
N LEU A 976 -11.89 -15.92 -30.28
CA LEU A 976 -12.29 -17.03 -29.40
C LEU A 976 -12.75 -18.26 -30.21
N ASP A 977 -12.39 -18.35 -31.50
CA ASP A 977 -12.87 -19.44 -32.36
C ASP A 977 -12.41 -20.79 -31.79
N GLY A 978 -13.35 -21.73 -31.65
CA GLY A 978 -13.11 -23.03 -31.03
C GLY A 978 -13.25 -23.07 -29.50
N ILE A 979 -13.37 -21.92 -28.80
CA ILE A 979 -13.58 -21.90 -27.34
C ILE A 979 -15.08 -21.94 -27.03
N ILE A 980 -15.51 -23.06 -26.44
CA ILE A 980 -16.88 -23.28 -25.99
C ILE A 980 -16.98 -22.94 -24.50
N LEU A 981 -17.91 -22.06 -24.12
CA LEU A 981 -18.21 -21.81 -22.71
C LEU A 981 -18.88 -23.05 -22.11
N LYS A 982 -18.25 -23.61 -21.08
CA LYS A 982 -18.79 -24.79 -20.38
C LYS A 982 -20.03 -24.36 -19.60
N SER A 983 -21.13 -25.09 -19.76
CA SER A 983 -22.35 -24.89 -18.97
C SER A 983 -22.12 -25.29 -17.51
N TRP A 984 -22.82 -24.65 -16.58
CA TRP A 984 -22.80 -24.90 -15.14
C TRP A 984 -23.90 -25.86 -14.71
N LYS A 985 -23.61 -26.69 -13.71
CA LYS A 985 -24.56 -27.54 -12.99
C LYS A 985 -24.29 -27.45 -11.49
N ILE A 986 -25.27 -27.84 -10.68
CA ILE A 986 -25.06 -28.11 -9.25
C ILE A 986 -24.88 -29.62 -9.09
N GLN A 987 -23.78 -30.04 -8.50
CA GLN A 987 -23.48 -31.43 -8.18
C GLN A 987 -23.15 -31.52 -6.69
N ASP A 988 -23.89 -32.35 -5.94
CA ASP A 988 -23.73 -32.52 -4.48
C ASP A 988 -23.73 -31.20 -3.68
N GLY A 989 -24.52 -30.23 -4.12
CA GLY A 989 -24.61 -28.91 -3.49
C GLY A 989 -23.49 -27.94 -3.88
N VAL A 990 -22.59 -28.32 -4.79
CA VAL A 990 -21.46 -27.52 -5.26
C VAL A 990 -21.63 -27.17 -6.75
N LEU A 991 -21.33 -25.93 -7.11
CA LEU A 991 -21.35 -25.48 -8.51
C LEU A 991 -20.15 -26.05 -9.29
N SER A 992 -20.41 -26.70 -10.43
CA SER A 992 -19.42 -27.32 -11.31
C SER A 992 -19.78 -27.15 -12.81
N PHE A 993 -18.83 -27.42 -13.72
CA PHE A 993 -19.12 -27.49 -15.16
C PHE A 993 -19.87 -28.79 -15.51
N ALA A 994 -20.72 -28.76 -16.54
CA ALA A 994 -21.64 -29.84 -16.90
C ALA A 994 -21.10 -30.82 -17.96
N ASP A 995 -19.90 -30.62 -18.50
CA ASP A 995 -19.36 -31.41 -19.63
C ASP A 995 -18.83 -32.82 -19.22
N PRO A 996 -19.11 -33.88 -20.02
CA PRO A 996 -18.92 -35.33 -19.75
C PRO A 996 -17.50 -35.94 -19.79
N SER A 997 -16.39 -35.19 -19.98
CA SER A 997 -15.03 -35.78 -20.11
C SER A 997 -14.35 -36.23 -18.81
N VAL A 998 -15.09 -36.29 -17.69
CA VAL A 998 -14.53 -36.50 -16.34
C VAL A 998 -14.72 -37.93 -15.88
N ARG A 999 -13.62 -38.65 -15.58
CA ARG A 999 -13.66 -39.84 -14.72
C ARG A 999 -14.05 -39.40 -13.30
N GLU A 1000 -15.32 -39.59 -12.94
CA GLU A 1000 -15.93 -39.22 -11.64
C GLU A 1000 -15.69 -40.28 -10.55
N GLU A 1001 -14.47 -40.80 -10.43
CA GLU A 1001 -14.08 -41.53 -9.21
C GLU A 1001 -13.16 -40.64 -8.39
N GLU A 1002 -13.68 -40.08 -7.28
CA GLU A 1002 -12.83 -39.54 -6.22
C GLU A 1002 -11.98 -40.69 -5.68
N LYS A 1003 -10.76 -40.82 -6.20
CA LYS A 1003 -9.74 -41.64 -5.53
C LYS A 1003 -9.44 -40.96 -4.20
N GLU A 1004 -9.69 -41.67 -3.10
CA GLU A 1004 -9.11 -41.34 -1.80
C GLU A 1004 -7.58 -41.41 -1.93
N VAL A 1005 -6.95 -40.27 -2.25
CA VAL A 1005 -5.50 -40.13 -2.17
C VAL A 1005 -5.19 -39.66 -0.76
N PRO A 1006 -4.44 -40.43 0.06
CA PRO A 1006 -4.10 -40.04 1.42
C PRO A 1006 -3.43 -38.65 1.43
N ARG A 1007 -3.94 -37.73 2.26
CA ARG A 1007 -3.16 -36.56 2.66
C ARG A 1007 -1.94 -37.08 3.43
N GLN A 1008 -0.81 -37.24 2.74
CA GLN A 1008 0.45 -37.49 3.41
C GLN A 1008 0.83 -36.25 4.22
N SER A 1009 1.47 -36.45 5.37
CA SER A 1009 2.04 -35.36 6.16
C SER A 1009 2.94 -34.51 5.26
N ALA A 1010 2.91 -33.17 5.45
CA ALA A 1010 3.74 -32.24 4.69
C ALA A 1010 5.18 -32.77 4.65
N PRO A 1011 5.80 -32.87 3.45
CA PRO A 1011 7.13 -33.45 3.33
C PRO A 1011 8.09 -32.69 4.24
N LYS A 1012 8.75 -33.42 5.15
CA LYS A 1012 9.90 -32.86 5.87
C LYS A 1012 10.95 -32.53 4.83
N TRP A 1013 11.38 -31.27 4.78
CA TRP A 1013 12.54 -30.86 4.00
C TRP A 1013 13.73 -31.71 4.45
N ARG A 1014 14.21 -32.63 3.60
CA ARG A 1014 15.38 -33.47 3.86
C ARG A 1014 16.57 -32.92 3.09
N PRO A 1015 17.73 -32.68 3.72
CA PRO A 1015 18.89 -32.05 3.08
C PRO A 1015 19.69 -32.98 2.14
N ASP A 1016 19.39 -34.28 2.12
CA ASP A 1016 20.35 -35.26 1.63
C ASP A 1016 19.96 -35.75 0.23
N GLY A 1017 20.43 -35.01 -0.78
CA GLY A 1017 20.46 -35.49 -2.16
C GLY A 1017 21.51 -36.59 -2.31
N ASN A 1018 21.07 -37.84 -2.46
CA ASN A 1018 21.89 -38.87 -3.09
C ASN A 1018 21.00 -39.75 -3.97
N VAL A 1019 20.96 -39.45 -5.26
CA VAL A 1019 20.35 -40.32 -6.27
C VAL A 1019 21.41 -41.35 -6.64
N GLY A 1020 21.31 -42.57 -6.10
CA GLY A 1020 22.24 -43.65 -6.41
C GLY A 1020 21.87 -45.02 -5.84
N SER A 1021 21.38 -45.90 -6.73
CA SER A 1021 21.37 -47.38 -6.70
C SER A 1021 20.20 -48.16 -6.05
N GLN A 1022 19.78 -49.21 -6.77
CA GLN A 1022 18.55 -50.02 -6.72
C GLN A 1022 18.43 -51.04 -5.56
N ARG A 1023 17.20 -51.39 -5.14
CA ARG A 1023 16.68 -52.80 -5.12
C ARG A 1023 15.18 -52.91 -4.79
N LEU A 1024 14.50 -53.80 -5.52
CA LEU A 1024 13.11 -54.26 -5.36
C LEU A 1024 12.84 -55.01 -4.05
N ALA A 1025 11.64 -54.88 -3.50
CA ALA A 1025 10.85 -56.00 -2.95
C ALA A 1025 9.34 -55.65 -2.89
N LEU A 1026 8.52 -56.52 -3.48
CA LEU A 1026 7.05 -56.57 -3.46
C LEU A 1026 6.55 -57.37 -2.25
N GLU A 1027 5.40 -56.99 -1.65
CA GLU A 1027 4.32 -57.85 -1.08
C GLU A 1027 3.26 -56.91 -0.40
N LYS A 1028 2.01 -56.77 -0.89
CA LYS A 1028 0.76 -57.53 -0.61
C LYS A 1028 0.47 -57.67 0.91
N THR A 1029 -0.67 -57.30 1.52
CA THR A 1029 -2.10 -57.41 1.15
C THR A 1029 -3.03 -56.57 2.07
N GLU A 1030 -4.15 -56.08 1.48
CA GLU A 1030 -5.56 -56.01 1.94
C GLU A 1030 -5.96 -55.93 3.44
N ASN A 1031 -6.70 -54.88 3.84
CA ASN A 1031 -8.19 -54.87 3.99
C ASN A 1031 -8.70 -53.65 4.81
N SER A 1032 -9.72 -52.97 4.29
CA SER A 1032 -10.52 -51.90 4.94
C SER A 1032 -11.60 -52.52 5.87
N PRO A 1033 -12.19 -51.80 6.85
CA PRO A 1033 -13.39 -51.01 6.54
C PRO A 1033 -13.63 -49.72 7.37
N ASN A 1034 -14.14 -48.69 6.67
CA ASN A 1034 -15.09 -47.63 7.09
C ASN A 1034 -14.87 -46.83 8.38
N GLU A 1035 -14.80 -45.49 8.29
CA GLU A 1035 -15.68 -44.59 9.08
C GLU A 1035 -15.67 -43.09 8.65
N LYS A 1036 -16.84 -42.64 8.18
CA LYS A 1036 -17.48 -41.31 8.27
C LYS A 1036 -16.62 -40.03 8.39
N ALA A 1037 -16.78 -39.14 7.39
CA ALA A 1037 -16.33 -37.75 7.41
C ALA A 1037 -16.83 -36.96 8.63
N MET A 1038 -15.90 -36.25 9.30
CA MET A 1038 -16.18 -35.26 10.36
C MET A 1038 -16.26 -33.83 9.78
N PRO A 1039 -17.13 -32.96 10.32
CA PRO A 1039 -17.30 -31.57 9.86
C PRO A 1039 -16.16 -30.65 10.35
N GLU A 1040 -15.74 -29.71 9.50
CA GLU A 1040 -14.80 -28.61 9.85
C GLU A 1040 -15.35 -27.79 11.03
N GLN A 1041 -14.55 -27.62 12.10
CA GLN A 1041 -14.94 -26.93 13.34
C GLN A 1041 -14.17 -25.58 13.51
N PRO A 1042 -14.81 -24.57 14.13
CA PRO A 1042 -14.31 -23.19 14.17
C PRO A 1042 -13.11 -22.99 15.10
N ALA A 1043 -12.16 -22.15 14.67
CA ALA A 1043 -11.07 -21.67 15.52
C ALA A 1043 -11.59 -20.70 16.59
N PHE A 1044 -11.21 -20.90 17.86
CA PHE A 1044 -11.55 -19.98 18.94
C PHE A 1044 -10.72 -18.69 18.81
N ILE A 1045 -11.38 -17.54 18.85
CA ILE A 1045 -10.77 -16.22 18.58
C ILE A 1045 -9.76 -15.85 19.68
N ASP A 1046 -10.06 -16.19 20.93
CA ASP A 1046 -9.26 -15.88 22.10
C ASP A 1046 -8.06 -16.82 22.31
N SER A 1047 -7.91 -17.87 21.51
CA SER A 1047 -6.70 -18.69 21.48
C SER A 1047 -5.70 -18.27 20.39
N ILE A 1048 -6.05 -17.31 19.53
CA ILE A 1048 -5.17 -16.82 18.45
C ILE A 1048 -4.03 -16.01 19.06
N GLY A 1049 -2.78 -16.44 18.83
CA GLY A 1049 -1.58 -15.82 19.40
C GLY A 1049 -1.29 -16.19 20.87
N HIS A 1050 -2.16 -16.98 21.50
CA HIS A 1050 -1.95 -17.47 22.86
C HIS A 1050 -0.89 -18.58 22.88
N TRP A 1051 -0.04 -18.65 23.91
CA TRP A 1051 1.04 -19.66 24.00
C TRP A 1051 0.51 -21.11 23.96
N ALA A 1052 -0.72 -21.32 24.43
CA ALA A 1052 -1.40 -22.61 24.40
C ALA A 1052 -2.27 -22.85 23.13
N ALA A 1053 -2.13 -22.05 22.06
CA ALA A 1053 -2.97 -22.16 20.86
C ALA A 1053 -2.97 -23.58 20.26
N GLU A 1054 -1.80 -24.19 20.13
CA GLU A 1054 -1.66 -25.56 19.61
C GLU A 1054 -2.25 -26.61 20.57
N PRO A 1055 -1.90 -26.63 21.87
CA PRO A 1055 -2.55 -27.51 22.84
C PRO A 1055 -4.07 -27.38 22.86
N ILE A 1056 -4.60 -26.16 22.82
CA ILE A 1056 -6.05 -25.89 22.82
C ILE A 1056 -6.70 -26.50 21.58
N ARG A 1057 -6.12 -26.28 20.40
CA ARG A 1057 -6.60 -26.87 19.16
C ARG A 1057 -6.63 -28.39 19.26
N TYR A 1058 -5.53 -29.00 19.73
CA TYR A 1058 -5.41 -30.44 19.87
C TYR A 1058 -6.50 -31.05 20.78
N VAL A 1059 -6.67 -30.51 21.99
CA VAL A 1059 -7.65 -31.09 22.95
C VAL A 1059 -9.11 -30.86 22.53
N VAL A 1060 -9.36 -29.89 21.65
CA VAL A 1060 -10.69 -29.65 21.06
C VAL A 1060 -10.93 -30.58 19.88
N GLU A 1061 -9.93 -30.78 19.01
CA GLU A 1061 -9.97 -31.77 17.91
C GLU A 1061 -10.21 -33.19 18.44
N LYS A 1062 -9.56 -33.56 19.55
CA LYS A 1062 -9.79 -34.84 20.23
C LYS A 1062 -11.12 -34.90 21.00
N GLY A 1063 -11.87 -33.80 21.08
CA GLY A 1063 -13.17 -33.73 21.76
C GLY A 1063 -13.12 -33.70 23.29
N TYR A 1064 -11.94 -33.50 23.90
CA TYR A 1064 -11.77 -33.46 25.35
C TYR A 1064 -12.37 -32.18 25.92
N PHE A 1065 -12.02 -31.06 25.32
CA PHE A 1065 -12.59 -29.76 25.65
C PHE A 1065 -13.71 -29.37 24.69
N LYS A 1066 -14.58 -28.49 25.20
CA LYS A 1066 -15.46 -27.65 24.39
C LYS A 1066 -15.16 -26.19 24.72
N GLY A 1067 -15.34 -25.31 23.74
CA GLY A 1067 -15.33 -23.87 23.98
C GLY A 1067 -16.43 -23.48 24.96
N ILE A 1068 -16.25 -22.34 25.63
CA ILE A 1068 -17.32 -21.74 26.45
C ILE A 1068 -18.40 -21.10 25.56
N SER A 1069 -18.06 -20.84 24.29
CA SER A 1069 -18.98 -20.48 23.20
C SER A 1069 -18.44 -21.06 21.88
N PRO A 1070 -19.17 -20.93 20.75
CA PRO A 1070 -18.68 -21.37 19.44
C PRO A 1070 -17.38 -20.68 18.99
N THR A 1071 -17.04 -19.52 19.57
CA THR A 1071 -15.90 -18.70 19.15
C THR A 1071 -14.94 -18.35 20.29
N GLN A 1072 -15.19 -18.79 21.53
CA GLN A 1072 -14.30 -18.54 22.67
C GLN A 1072 -13.98 -19.82 23.46
N PHE A 1073 -12.70 -19.98 23.78
CA PHE A 1073 -12.18 -21.06 24.61
C PHE A 1073 -12.00 -20.64 26.08
N ALA A 1074 -11.77 -19.35 26.35
CA ALA A 1074 -11.31 -18.76 27.60
C ALA A 1074 -10.02 -19.40 28.14
N PRO A 1075 -8.87 -19.25 27.45
CA PRO A 1075 -7.62 -19.91 27.82
C PRO A 1075 -7.15 -19.58 29.25
N ASP A 1076 -7.27 -18.32 29.66
CA ASP A 1076 -6.87 -17.86 31.01
C ASP A 1076 -7.99 -18.00 32.06
N GLY A 1077 -9.15 -18.55 31.68
CA GLY A 1077 -10.24 -18.79 32.62
C GLY A 1077 -9.89 -19.91 33.61
N GLU A 1078 -10.27 -19.72 34.88
CA GLU A 1078 -10.11 -20.73 35.92
C GLU A 1078 -10.92 -21.99 35.60
N MET A 1079 -10.33 -23.15 35.87
CA MET A 1079 -10.99 -24.44 35.70
C MET A 1079 -11.57 -24.91 37.03
N THR A 1080 -12.84 -25.32 37.04
CA THR A 1080 -13.46 -25.92 38.24
C THR A 1080 -13.15 -27.42 38.34
N ARG A 1081 -13.31 -27.98 39.55
CA ARG A 1081 -13.17 -29.42 39.81
C ARG A 1081 -14.10 -30.26 38.94
N GLU A 1082 -15.34 -29.82 38.74
CA GLU A 1082 -16.31 -30.46 37.84
C GLU A 1082 -15.83 -30.48 36.38
N MET A 1083 -15.31 -29.34 35.89
CA MET A 1083 -14.80 -29.24 34.53
C MET A 1083 -13.61 -30.17 34.32
N PHE A 1084 -12.68 -30.22 35.28
CA PHE A 1084 -11.47 -31.04 35.19
C PHE A 1084 -11.81 -32.54 35.05
N VAL A 1085 -12.69 -33.04 35.92
CA VAL A 1085 -13.14 -34.44 35.87
C VAL A 1085 -13.91 -34.74 34.58
N THR A 1086 -14.71 -33.79 34.09
CA THR A 1086 -15.44 -33.95 32.83
C THR A 1086 -14.49 -34.13 31.64
N VAL A 1087 -13.40 -33.36 31.60
CA VAL A 1087 -12.40 -33.46 30.53
C VAL A 1087 -11.66 -34.81 30.59
N LEU A 1088 -11.27 -35.28 31.78
CA LEU A 1088 -10.66 -36.61 31.93
C LEU A 1088 -11.61 -37.73 31.51
N GLY A 1089 -12.90 -37.61 31.87
CA GLY A 1089 -13.94 -38.56 31.46
C GLY A 1089 -14.15 -38.61 29.95
N ARG A 1090 -14.10 -37.46 29.26
CA ARG A 1090 -14.15 -37.40 27.78
C ARG A 1090 -12.92 -38.00 27.14
N ARG A 1091 -11.72 -37.72 27.67
CA ARG A 1091 -10.48 -38.34 27.21
C ARG A 1091 -10.54 -39.86 27.31
N SER A 1092 -11.12 -40.38 28.38
CA SER A 1092 -11.32 -41.82 28.57
C SER A 1092 -12.50 -42.41 27.79
N GLY A 1093 -13.20 -41.62 26.96
CA GLY A 1093 -14.33 -42.10 26.15
C GLY A 1093 -15.52 -42.59 26.98
N ILE A 1094 -15.69 -42.09 28.21
CA ILE A 1094 -16.73 -42.58 29.12
C ILE A 1094 -18.12 -42.17 28.62
N SER A 1095 -18.99 -43.15 28.36
CA SER A 1095 -20.37 -42.95 27.92
C SER A 1095 -21.40 -43.43 28.96
N ARG A 1096 -21.18 -43.09 30.23
CA ARG A 1096 -22.12 -43.39 31.32
C ARG A 1096 -23.30 -42.42 31.33
N LYS A 1097 -24.44 -42.86 31.87
CA LYS A 1097 -25.69 -42.09 31.96
C LYS A 1097 -26.19 -41.92 33.39
N ASP A 1098 -25.30 -42.01 34.38
CA ASP A 1098 -25.68 -41.81 35.77
C ASP A 1098 -26.25 -40.41 35.97
N THR A 1099 -27.42 -40.33 36.56
CA THR A 1099 -28.10 -39.08 36.90
C THR A 1099 -27.71 -38.56 38.28
N ASP A 1100 -27.00 -39.38 39.06
CA ASP A 1100 -26.56 -39.07 40.42
C ASP A 1100 -25.06 -39.35 40.58
N ALA A 1101 -24.30 -38.29 40.83
CA ALA A 1101 -22.85 -38.35 41.07
C ALA A 1101 -22.49 -39.07 42.39
N GLY A 1102 -23.47 -39.20 43.30
CA GLY A 1102 -23.29 -39.76 44.64
C GLY A 1102 -22.68 -38.79 45.65
N PHE A 1103 -22.44 -37.54 45.28
CA PHE A 1103 -22.10 -36.46 46.20
C PHE A 1103 -23.32 -35.55 46.40
N ARG A 1104 -23.59 -35.16 47.65
CA ARG A 1104 -24.79 -34.40 48.05
C ARG A 1104 -24.87 -33.03 47.39
N ASP A 1105 -23.73 -32.40 47.14
CA ASP A 1105 -23.61 -31.05 46.57
C ASP A 1105 -23.54 -31.04 45.03
N VAL A 1106 -23.53 -32.21 44.38
CA VAL A 1106 -23.63 -32.30 42.93
C VAL A 1106 -25.09 -32.49 42.54
N LYS A 1107 -25.62 -31.53 41.77
CA LYS A 1107 -27.02 -31.55 41.35
C LYS A 1107 -27.33 -32.80 40.52
N LYS A 1108 -28.45 -33.48 40.84
CA LYS A 1108 -28.97 -34.58 40.01
C LYS A 1108 -29.20 -34.11 38.57
N ASN A 1109 -28.83 -34.94 37.61
CA ASN A 1109 -28.85 -34.68 36.18
C ASN A 1109 -27.91 -33.54 35.71
N ALA A 1110 -26.89 -33.15 36.49
CA ALA A 1110 -25.83 -32.29 35.98
C ALA A 1110 -25.13 -32.95 34.78
N TYR A 1111 -24.66 -32.14 33.82
CA TYR A 1111 -23.95 -32.65 32.62
C TYR A 1111 -22.70 -33.47 32.97
N SER A 1112 -22.14 -33.21 34.16
CA SER A 1112 -20.97 -33.84 34.73
C SER A 1112 -21.28 -35.06 35.61
N ALA A 1113 -22.55 -35.31 35.97
CA ALA A 1113 -22.91 -36.26 37.03
C ALA A 1113 -22.39 -37.67 36.75
N ALA A 1114 -22.46 -38.12 35.50
CA ALA A 1114 -21.93 -39.41 35.05
C ALA A 1114 -20.38 -39.48 35.11
N TYR A 1115 -19.69 -38.38 34.80
CA TYR A 1115 -18.23 -38.32 34.85
C TYR A 1115 -17.73 -38.25 36.31
N ILE A 1116 -18.39 -37.47 37.17
CA ILE A 1116 -18.07 -37.43 38.60
C ILE A 1116 -18.35 -38.79 39.23
N ARG A 1117 -19.47 -39.45 38.89
CA ARG A 1117 -19.77 -40.79 39.40
C ARG A 1117 -18.70 -41.79 38.99
N TRP A 1118 -18.30 -41.77 37.71
CA TRP A 1118 -17.21 -42.60 37.20
C TRP A 1118 -15.90 -42.36 37.94
N ALA A 1119 -15.53 -41.10 38.12
CA ALA A 1119 -14.30 -40.75 38.81
C ALA A 1119 -14.31 -41.22 40.26
N ARG A 1120 -15.47 -41.17 40.94
CA ARG A 1120 -15.64 -41.68 42.30
C ARG A 1120 -15.54 -43.21 42.37
N ASP A 1121 -16.27 -43.91 41.50
CA ASP A 1121 -16.29 -45.37 41.45
C ASP A 1121 -14.90 -45.96 41.14
N ASN A 1122 -14.02 -45.20 40.49
CA ASN A 1122 -12.66 -45.59 40.13
C ASN A 1122 -11.57 -44.94 41.00
N HIS A 1123 -11.95 -44.32 42.13
CA HIS A 1123 -11.02 -43.69 43.07
C HIS A 1123 -10.12 -42.58 42.46
N ILE A 1124 -10.56 -41.96 41.36
CA ILE A 1124 -9.91 -40.76 40.78
C ILE A 1124 -10.22 -39.54 41.65
N VAL A 1125 -11.43 -39.46 42.20
CA VAL A 1125 -11.86 -38.44 43.17
C VAL A 1125 -12.49 -39.07 44.40
N GLU A 1126 -12.25 -38.47 45.57
CA GLU A 1126 -12.78 -38.95 46.87
C GLU A 1126 -13.73 -37.94 47.53
N GLY A 1127 -13.94 -36.77 46.91
CA GLY A 1127 -14.67 -35.65 47.51
C GLY A 1127 -13.80 -34.81 48.44
N ILE A 1128 -14.41 -33.85 49.13
CA ILE A 1128 -13.76 -32.96 50.12
C ILE A 1128 -14.21 -33.25 51.56
N GLY A 1129 -14.99 -34.32 51.79
CA GLY A 1129 -15.57 -34.69 53.08
C GLY A 1129 -17.11 -34.54 53.10
N GLU A 1130 -17.76 -35.19 54.08
CA GLU A 1130 -19.24 -35.17 54.28
C GLU A 1130 -20.09 -35.47 53.03
N ASP A 1131 -19.62 -36.39 52.19
CA ASP A 1131 -20.23 -36.71 50.89
C ASP A 1131 -20.38 -35.48 49.96
N CYS A 1132 -19.48 -34.50 50.05
CA CYS A 1132 -19.40 -33.33 49.15
C CYS A 1132 -18.22 -33.41 48.16
N PHE A 1133 -18.39 -32.87 46.96
CA PHE A 1133 -17.39 -32.83 45.87
C PHE A 1133 -16.82 -31.43 45.60
N ALA A 1134 -17.61 -30.39 45.87
CA ALA A 1134 -17.43 -28.98 45.49
C ALA A 1134 -17.29 -28.76 43.97
N PRO A 1135 -18.36 -28.99 43.17
CA PRO A 1135 -18.27 -28.98 41.71
C PRO A 1135 -17.83 -27.62 41.11
N ASP A 1136 -18.31 -26.51 41.69
CA ASP A 1136 -18.04 -25.15 41.20
C ASP A 1136 -16.76 -24.53 41.77
N ALA A 1137 -16.07 -25.22 42.68
CA ALA A 1137 -14.82 -24.70 43.24
C ALA A 1137 -13.70 -24.77 42.19
N PRO A 1138 -12.91 -23.68 42.02
CA PRO A 1138 -11.69 -23.70 41.22
C PRO A 1138 -10.74 -24.80 41.70
N ILE A 1139 -10.12 -25.52 40.76
CA ILE A 1139 -9.17 -26.59 41.10
C ILE A 1139 -7.78 -26.00 41.32
N THR A 1140 -7.21 -26.23 42.50
CA THR A 1140 -5.81 -25.84 42.76
C THR A 1140 -4.85 -26.77 42.05
N ARG A 1141 -3.61 -26.32 41.83
CA ARG A 1141 -2.59 -27.10 41.12
C ARG A 1141 -2.20 -28.39 41.86
N GLU A 1142 -2.17 -28.38 43.19
CA GLU A 1142 -1.92 -29.59 44.00
C GLU A 1142 -3.09 -30.60 43.94
N GLU A 1143 -4.34 -30.12 43.86
CA GLU A 1143 -5.53 -30.96 43.67
C GLU A 1143 -5.54 -31.57 42.27
N MET A 1144 -5.27 -30.76 41.25
CA MET A 1144 -5.15 -31.20 39.85
C MET A 1144 -4.08 -32.29 39.70
N ALA A 1145 -2.89 -32.10 40.28
CA ALA A 1145 -1.82 -33.09 40.22
C ALA A 1145 -2.22 -34.40 40.91
N THR A 1146 -2.91 -34.33 42.05
CA THR A 1146 -3.36 -35.52 42.77
C THR A 1146 -4.44 -36.29 42.01
N MET A 1147 -5.41 -35.60 41.42
CA MET A 1147 -6.43 -36.23 40.59
C MET A 1147 -5.82 -36.81 39.31
N LEU A 1148 -4.84 -36.14 38.70
CA LEU A 1148 -4.17 -36.61 37.49
C LEU A 1148 -3.29 -37.84 37.75
N ASP A 1149 -2.61 -37.93 38.89
CA ASP A 1149 -1.83 -39.12 39.26
C ASP A 1149 -2.74 -40.33 39.51
N ARG A 1150 -3.88 -40.14 40.20
CA ARG A 1150 -4.90 -41.18 40.38
C ARG A 1150 -5.51 -41.62 39.04
N TYR A 1151 -5.79 -40.66 38.17
CA TYR A 1151 -6.25 -40.93 36.81
C TYR A 1151 -5.24 -41.74 36.00
N ALA A 1152 -3.96 -41.39 36.06
CA ALA A 1152 -2.90 -42.11 35.38
C ALA A 1152 -2.76 -43.55 35.89
N ALA A 1153 -2.91 -43.76 37.20
CA ALA A 1153 -2.97 -45.10 37.79
C ALA A 1153 -4.16 -45.91 37.27
N TYR A 1154 -5.36 -45.28 37.20
CA TYR A 1154 -6.54 -45.89 36.59
C TYR A 1154 -6.31 -46.26 35.11
N ALA A 1155 -5.75 -45.35 34.33
CA ALA A 1155 -5.48 -45.51 32.91
C ALA A 1155 -4.25 -46.38 32.60
N ARG A 1156 -3.58 -46.92 33.63
CA ARG A 1156 -2.35 -47.74 33.54
C ARG A 1156 -1.22 -47.07 32.76
N ILE A 1157 -1.11 -45.74 32.88
CA ILE A 1157 -0.07 -44.95 32.21
C ILE A 1157 1.26 -45.19 32.93
N THR A 1158 2.27 -45.58 32.17
CA THR A 1158 3.63 -45.82 32.67
C THR A 1158 4.51 -44.64 32.31
N TRP A 1159 5.15 -44.01 33.30
CA TRP A 1159 5.94 -42.80 33.10
C TRP A 1159 7.42 -43.12 32.87
N GLN A 1160 8.06 -42.37 31.97
CA GLN A 1160 9.51 -42.29 31.90
C GLN A 1160 9.97 -41.11 32.77
N PHE A 1161 10.76 -41.40 33.80
CA PHE A 1161 11.25 -40.35 34.70
C PHE A 1161 12.57 -39.79 34.18
N SER A 1162 12.64 -38.46 34.05
CA SER A 1162 13.89 -37.75 33.84
C SER A 1162 14.51 -37.29 35.17
N ALA A 1163 15.80 -36.95 35.16
CA ALA A 1163 16.46 -36.34 36.33
C ALA A 1163 15.89 -34.92 36.55
N VAL A 1164 15.43 -34.67 37.78
CA VAL A 1164 14.41 -33.66 38.12
C VAL A 1164 14.96 -32.22 38.10
N PRO A 1165 14.25 -31.25 37.50
CA PRO A 1165 14.28 -29.86 37.94
C PRO A 1165 13.52 -29.74 39.27
N THR A 1166 14.23 -29.45 40.35
CA THR A 1166 13.65 -29.24 41.68
C THR A 1166 12.60 -28.12 41.63
N VAL A 1167 11.37 -28.39 42.07
CA VAL A 1167 10.40 -27.33 42.38
C VAL A 1167 10.75 -26.77 43.76
N SER A 1168 10.99 -25.47 43.84
CA SER A 1168 11.55 -24.79 45.01
C SER A 1168 10.55 -24.62 46.16
N ASP A 1169 9.26 -24.77 45.88
CA ASP A 1169 8.13 -24.56 46.78
C ASP A 1169 7.41 -25.86 47.16
N LEU A 1170 8.12 -27.00 47.07
CA LEU A 1170 7.55 -28.31 47.42
C LEU A 1170 7.09 -28.40 48.89
N ASP A 1171 7.69 -27.60 49.77
CA ASP A 1171 7.31 -27.51 51.18
C ASP A 1171 5.93 -26.84 51.38
N GLU A 1172 5.46 -26.05 50.41
CA GLU A 1172 4.13 -25.41 50.42
C GLU A 1172 3.01 -26.34 49.91
N VAL A 1173 3.38 -27.45 49.26
CA VAL A 1173 2.44 -28.49 48.83
C VAL A 1173 1.90 -29.19 50.06
N SER A 1174 0.59 -29.42 50.15
CA SER A 1174 0.05 -30.19 51.27
C SER A 1174 0.56 -31.63 51.27
N ASP A 1175 0.77 -32.22 52.46
CA ASP A 1175 1.40 -33.55 52.61
C ASP A 1175 0.71 -34.66 51.80
N TRP A 1176 -0.61 -34.56 51.58
CA TRP A 1176 -1.38 -35.51 50.79
C TRP A 1176 -1.13 -35.40 49.28
N ALA A 1177 -0.67 -34.25 48.77
CA ALA A 1177 -0.41 -33.98 47.36
C ALA A 1177 1.07 -34.11 46.98
N LYS A 1178 2.00 -34.01 47.95
CA LYS A 1178 3.46 -33.99 47.72
C LYS A 1178 3.93 -35.08 46.78
N LYS A 1179 3.57 -36.34 47.06
CA LYS A 1179 3.97 -37.49 46.23
C LYS A 1179 3.48 -37.39 44.79
N SER A 1180 2.24 -36.93 44.59
CA SER A 1180 1.64 -36.78 43.26
C SER A 1180 2.34 -35.69 42.45
N VAL A 1181 2.61 -34.54 43.09
CA VAL A 1181 3.32 -33.40 42.49
C VAL A 1181 4.74 -33.78 42.09
N GLU A 1182 5.49 -34.40 42.99
CA GLU A 1182 6.84 -34.90 42.71
C GLU A 1182 6.83 -35.85 41.51
N LYS A 1183 5.93 -36.84 41.51
CA LYS A 1183 5.86 -37.86 40.46
C LYS A 1183 5.56 -37.28 39.09
N LEU A 1184 4.58 -36.38 38.99
CA LEU A 1184 4.18 -35.77 37.71
C LEU A 1184 5.18 -34.72 37.20
N ASN A 1185 5.89 -34.03 38.11
CA ASN A 1185 6.99 -33.14 37.72
C ASN A 1185 8.18 -33.96 37.18
N ARG A 1186 8.54 -35.08 37.81
CA ARG A 1186 9.58 -36.00 37.32
C ARG A 1186 9.28 -36.61 35.95
N ALA A 1187 7.99 -36.78 35.66
CA ALA A 1187 7.50 -37.20 34.35
C ALA A 1187 7.43 -36.05 33.33
N GLY A 1188 7.85 -34.82 33.67
CA GLY A 1188 7.83 -33.67 32.78
C GLY A 1188 6.43 -33.13 32.43
N LEU A 1189 5.39 -33.76 33.00
CA LEU A 1189 3.99 -33.52 32.64
C LEU A 1189 3.47 -32.21 33.23
N VAL A 1190 3.69 -32.01 34.53
CA VAL A 1190 3.38 -30.74 35.20
C VAL A 1190 4.67 -29.97 35.42
N ARG A 1191 4.72 -28.73 34.94
CA ARG A 1191 5.85 -27.82 35.10
C ARG A 1191 5.40 -26.58 35.89
N GLY A 1192 6.35 -25.94 36.56
CA GLY A 1192 6.14 -24.65 37.21
C GLY A 1192 5.76 -23.54 36.22
N ARG A 1193 5.12 -22.48 36.72
CA ARG A 1193 4.70 -21.31 35.91
C ARG A 1193 5.90 -20.42 35.54
N GLU A 1194 6.86 -20.33 36.45
CA GLU A 1194 8.18 -19.73 36.26
C GLU A 1194 9.25 -20.78 36.56
N THR A 1195 10.49 -20.60 36.07
CA THR A 1195 11.57 -21.57 36.26
C THR A 1195 11.80 -21.86 37.75
N GLY A 1196 11.30 -23.00 38.22
CA GLY A 1196 11.50 -23.50 39.59
C GLY A 1196 10.27 -23.46 40.50
N ILE A 1197 9.17 -22.73 40.20
CA ILE A 1197 8.04 -22.56 41.15
C ILE A 1197 6.78 -23.30 40.67
N PHE A 1198 6.27 -24.24 41.47
CA PHE A 1198 5.07 -25.04 41.16
C PHE A 1198 3.76 -24.30 41.42
N ASP A 1199 3.71 -23.47 42.46
CA ASP A 1199 2.57 -22.70 42.98
C ASP A 1199 1.37 -23.60 43.35
N PRO A 1200 1.48 -24.41 44.42
CA PRO A 1200 0.50 -25.47 44.71
C PRO A 1200 -0.90 -24.99 45.04
N LYS A 1201 -1.03 -23.79 45.62
CA LYS A 1201 -2.30 -23.23 46.08
C LYS A 1201 -3.03 -22.42 45.01
N ALA A 1202 -2.38 -22.06 43.91
CA ALA A 1202 -3.03 -21.35 42.82
C ALA A 1202 -3.99 -22.22 42.00
N CYS A 1203 -5.03 -21.58 41.46
CA CYS A 1203 -6.02 -22.20 40.59
C CYS A 1203 -5.42 -22.46 39.20
N SER A 1204 -5.76 -23.61 38.58
CA SER A 1204 -5.29 -23.94 37.23
C SER A 1204 -6.19 -23.33 36.15
N THR A 1205 -5.60 -22.82 35.06
CA THR A 1205 -6.35 -22.29 33.91
C THR A 1205 -6.69 -23.38 32.89
N ARG A 1206 -7.68 -23.11 32.02
CA ARG A 1206 -8.06 -24.02 30.93
C ARG A 1206 -6.92 -24.27 29.95
N ALA A 1207 -6.08 -23.27 29.66
CA ALA A 1207 -4.89 -23.39 28.83
C ALA A 1207 -3.82 -24.30 29.45
N GLU A 1208 -3.60 -24.19 30.77
CA GLU A 1208 -2.65 -25.05 31.48
C GLU A 1208 -3.07 -26.52 31.42
N ILE A 1209 -4.36 -26.81 31.62
CA ILE A 1209 -4.88 -28.18 31.52
C ILE A 1209 -4.84 -28.69 30.08
N ALA A 1210 -5.14 -27.85 29.09
CA ALA A 1210 -5.00 -28.22 27.67
C ALA A 1210 -3.55 -28.60 27.33
N GLN A 1211 -2.58 -27.83 27.82
CA GLN A 1211 -1.15 -28.12 27.65
C GLN A 1211 -0.72 -29.42 28.32
N ILE A 1212 -1.22 -29.71 29.53
CA ILE A 1212 -0.93 -30.94 30.25
C ILE A 1212 -1.45 -32.16 29.48
N LEU A 1213 -2.70 -32.13 28.99
CA LEU A 1213 -3.26 -33.24 28.23
C LEU A 1213 -2.60 -33.42 26.86
N TYR A 1214 -2.23 -32.32 26.20
CA TYR A 1214 -1.43 -32.38 24.97
C TYR A 1214 -0.11 -33.11 25.19
N ARG A 1215 0.62 -32.80 26.27
CA ARG A 1215 1.86 -33.52 26.62
C ARG A 1215 1.60 -34.97 26.99
N LEU A 1216 0.55 -35.22 27.77
CA LEU A 1216 0.18 -36.57 28.20
C LEU A 1216 0.01 -37.51 27.01
N ASP A 1217 -0.71 -37.05 25.97
CA ASP A 1217 -0.95 -37.87 24.79
C ASP A 1217 0.31 -38.03 23.95
N ARG A 1218 1.12 -36.97 23.81
CA ARG A 1218 2.34 -37.03 23.02
C ARG A 1218 3.45 -37.87 23.62
N GLU A 1219 3.45 -38.09 24.94
CA GLU A 1219 4.36 -39.07 25.56
C GLU A 1219 3.86 -40.52 25.43
N MET A 1220 2.58 -40.71 25.08
CA MET A 1220 2.00 -42.03 24.82
C MET A 1220 2.05 -42.44 23.34
N GLU A 1221 2.25 -41.47 22.43
CA GLU A 1221 2.53 -41.68 20.99
C GLU A 1221 4.02 -41.95 20.75
#